data_AF-A0AA36IUW8-F1
#
_entry.id   AF-A0AA36IUW8-F1
#
_cell.length_a   1.000
_cell.length_b   1.000
_cell.length_c   1.000
_cell.angle_alpha   90.00
_cell.angle_beta   90.00
_cell.angle_gamma   90.00
#
_symmetry.space_group_name_H-M   'P 1'
#
loop_
_entity.id
_entity.type
_entity.pdbx_description
1 polymer ?
#
loop_
_entity_poly.entity_id
_entity_poly.type
_entity_poly.pdbx_seq_one_letter_code
_entity_poly.pdbx_strand_id
1 'polypeptide(L)'
;MGVETTKGRRSRGVRSRILLTAISWLFLHTVHLFTIPHGRISPSRPGWKDSRGPQVTRWHPGRGGVASRASPQQDSGAEDWLAKSCEEVASFGEEEVLTWAKAVLAAGGLKGPAENTMKGIGRVLKILSENEVTGKALLRLTVEKMMAAPYNIPGGPAEILAERIQLLKEPEVTEQVVTAKDFNIAACLRPSDGDRPKRFLELDSCVDDCMQAVQDNLPLVTKSTKPRVPPAMLSRCMRGGKTTMLFKVFDRLKKEEKLPIFISFNGDSLVSKLDGEKVLDTMLRAIAVSLMKNKPADKKDAERVRCSEKALKAYLADKQDVVLVVDELNVLLKANPTDGHQDVGRFLREMFLDPAGRHLVFSTHIPTSTGLDQVLGKGTGSSRTVIPIKMPRCAEVQRLRGMHPNCAALTPLEAVYFGYIPSLIYSVKTGDLDLKERFRDILPAAKSEKLPKSFLSEFFTGERGPDHDPVRAFDALTESPKRGQIRWILAYVGQMCCYLGWKQVGAWIEELPSWSGKVESGQDWETVLLVALCLRCYEAKYSEPHELLGLAKGALRPAAVYVEKVPQENSTNPEVILAWWKGQRIRTYPYIAVLSPTFSKTEIVDAMWIYQESATASCLVRGMQAKLGSTYPTQDMPLGMLGLLFRGKAPETSGNLARQRWKYLTASEIQSFLGKSLTAACPAHWPNVTP
;
A
#
# COMPACT_ATOMS: atom_id res chain seq x y z
N MET A 1 2.11 -35.16 -66.44
CA MET A 1 0.86 -34.38 -66.25
C MET A 1 1.17 -33.30 -65.22
N GLY A 2 1.39 -32.02 -65.51
CA GLY A 2 1.10 -31.21 -66.69
C GLY A 2 0.22 -30.03 -66.29
N VAL A 3 0.82 -28.83 -66.34
CA VAL A 3 0.20 -27.48 -66.51
C VAL A 3 -0.40 -26.85 -65.25
N GLU A 4 0.19 -25.82 -64.61
CA GLU A 4 0.48 -24.41 -64.98
C GLU A 4 -0.71 -23.42 -64.96
N THR A 5 -0.48 -22.33 -64.20
CA THR A 5 -0.83 -20.91 -64.49
C THR A 5 -2.32 -20.47 -64.36
N THR A 6 -2.71 -19.23 -64.02
CA THR A 6 -2.06 -17.90 -64.12
C THR A 6 -2.79 -16.82 -63.30
N LYS A 7 -2.01 -15.83 -62.80
CA LYS A 7 -2.15 -14.33 -62.85
C LYS A 7 -3.54 -13.69 -62.70
N GLY A 8 -3.74 -12.65 -61.87
CA GLY A 8 -3.18 -11.27 -61.90
C GLY A 8 -4.29 -10.32 -61.38
N ARG A 9 -4.14 -9.07 -60.90
CA ARG A 9 -3.28 -7.89 -61.08
C ARG A 9 -3.40 -7.04 -59.79
N ARG A 10 -2.34 -6.42 -59.24
CA ARG A 10 -1.90 -4.99 -59.41
C ARG A 10 -3.06 -3.97 -59.26
N SER A 11 -2.97 -2.90 -58.47
CA SER A 11 -1.87 -1.92 -58.43
C SER A 11 -1.98 -0.88 -57.28
N ARG A 12 -0.81 -0.37 -56.86
CA ARG A 12 -0.44 1.03 -56.48
C ARG A 12 -1.33 1.72 -55.42
N GLY A 13 -0.83 2.16 -54.25
CA GLY A 13 0.42 2.86 -53.97
C GLY A 13 0.11 4.35 -53.76
N VAL A 14 0.46 4.92 -52.60
CA VAL A 14 1.01 6.28 -52.37
C VAL A 14 1.13 6.53 -50.86
N ARG A 15 2.27 7.11 -50.48
CA ARG A 15 2.70 7.55 -49.15
C ARG A 15 2.12 8.94 -48.80
N SER A 16 1.96 9.23 -47.51
CA SER A 16 2.31 10.50 -46.79
C SER A 16 1.86 10.33 -45.33
N ARG A 17 2.71 10.35 -44.28
CA ARG A 17 3.49 11.43 -43.63
C ARG A 17 2.67 12.67 -43.24
N ILE A 18 3.03 13.22 -42.06
CA ILE A 18 2.59 14.47 -41.38
C ILE A 18 1.45 14.22 -40.38
N LEU A 19 1.44 14.70 -39.12
CA LEU A 19 2.39 15.32 -38.19
C LEU A 19 1.65 15.41 -36.84
N LEU A 20 2.40 15.43 -35.74
CA LEU A 20 1.93 15.81 -34.41
C LEU A 20 1.18 17.16 -34.40
N THR A 21 0.18 17.27 -33.53
CA THR A 21 0.03 18.48 -32.70
C THR A 21 -0.68 18.15 -31.39
N ALA A 22 0.05 18.27 -30.28
CA ALA A 22 -0.49 18.41 -28.95
C ALA A 22 -0.83 19.89 -28.73
N ILE A 23 -1.95 20.19 -28.06
CA ILE A 23 -2.13 21.44 -27.33
C ILE A 23 -2.71 21.13 -25.95
N SER A 24 -1.97 21.62 -24.96
CA SER A 24 -2.21 21.56 -23.53
C SER A 24 -3.14 22.67 -23.04
N TRP A 25 -3.80 22.35 -21.92
CA TRP A 25 -4.10 23.20 -20.76
C TRP A 25 -5.24 24.23 -20.78
N LEU A 26 -6.15 24.05 -19.81
CA LEU A 26 -6.65 25.14 -18.97
C LEU A 26 -6.95 24.60 -17.57
N PHE A 27 -6.34 25.25 -16.58
CA PHE A 27 -6.58 25.10 -15.14
C PHE A 27 -6.72 26.51 -14.53
N LEU A 28 -7.25 26.55 -13.31
CA LEU A 28 -7.58 27.67 -12.41
C LEU A 28 -9.03 28.18 -12.55
N HIS A 29 -9.81 28.41 -11.48
CA HIS A 29 -9.54 28.56 -10.05
C HIS A 29 -10.87 28.40 -9.27
N THR A 30 -10.86 27.85 -8.06
CA THR A 30 -11.70 28.38 -6.97
C THR A 30 -11.07 28.07 -5.60
N VAL A 31 -10.74 29.13 -4.87
CA VAL A 31 -10.43 29.15 -3.44
C VAL A 31 -11.66 29.75 -2.75
N HIS A 32 -12.24 29.05 -1.77
CA HIS A 32 -13.03 29.68 -0.72
C HIS A 32 -12.88 28.94 0.62
N LEU A 33 -12.16 29.62 1.51
CA LEU A 33 -12.32 29.82 2.94
C LEU A 33 -13.07 28.79 3.81
N PHE A 34 -12.31 28.32 4.80
CA PHE A 34 -12.73 27.71 6.07
C PHE A 34 -13.63 28.63 6.91
N THR A 35 -14.65 28.06 7.54
CA THR A 35 -15.15 28.46 8.86
C THR A 35 -15.49 27.20 9.66
N ILE A 36 -14.84 27.01 10.81
CA ILE A 36 -15.18 26.01 11.83
C ILE A 36 -15.36 26.78 13.15
N PRO A 37 -16.48 26.66 13.88
CA PRO A 37 -16.55 27.08 15.26
C PRO A 37 -16.19 25.90 16.18
N HIS A 38 -15.11 26.03 16.94
CA HIS A 38 -14.87 25.17 18.11
C HIS A 38 -15.42 25.86 19.35
N GLY A 39 -16.48 25.29 19.93
CA GLY A 39 -16.86 25.51 21.32
C GLY A 39 -16.16 24.46 22.20
N ARG A 40 -15.21 24.88 23.03
CA ARG A 40 -14.81 24.16 24.24
C ARG A 40 -14.84 25.09 25.42
N ILE A 41 -15.59 24.65 26.42
CA ILE A 41 -15.73 25.23 27.75
C ILE A 41 -14.48 24.89 28.56
N SER A 42 -13.85 25.89 29.19
CA SER A 42 -13.04 25.71 30.40
C SER A 42 -13.02 27.00 31.22
N PRO A 43 -12.90 26.90 32.56
CA PRO A 43 -13.37 27.95 33.46
C PRO A 43 -12.28 28.96 33.86
N SER A 44 -12.67 30.24 33.75
CA SER A 44 -12.53 31.34 34.71
C SER A 44 -11.19 31.69 35.42
N ARG A 45 -10.86 32.99 35.26
CA ARG A 45 -10.17 33.97 36.17
C ARG A 45 -8.70 34.34 35.85
N PRO A 46 -8.23 35.57 36.21
CA PRO A 46 -8.66 36.84 35.61
C PRO A 46 -7.50 37.84 35.34
N GLY A 47 -7.75 38.80 34.43
CA GLY A 47 -7.23 40.16 34.56
C GLY A 47 -5.93 40.47 33.80
N TRP A 48 -6.05 41.34 32.79
CA TRP A 48 -5.50 42.69 32.86
C TRP A 48 -5.92 43.51 31.62
N LYS A 49 -6.14 44.80 31.88
CA LYS A 49 -6.38 45.89 30.93
C LYS A 49 -5.13 46.03 30.02
N ASP A 50 -5.13 46.62 28.83
CA ASP A 50 -5.74 47.87 28.45
C ASP A 50 -5.58 48.12 26.93
N SER A 51 -6.57 48.81 26.37
CA SER A 51 -6.43 49.93 25.43
C SER A 51 -6.08 49.74 23.94
N ARG A 52 -6.98 50.34 23.14
CA ARG A 52 -6.77 51.08 21.86
C ARG A 52 -6.71 50.29 20.54
N GLY A 53 -7.85 50.28 19.82
CA GLY A 53 -7.86 50.39 18.35
C GLY A 53 -7.73 51.85 17.91
N PRO A 54 -8.26 52.22 16.74
CA PRO A 54 -8.08 51.63 15.40
C PRO A 54 -7.57 52.72 14.42
N GLN A 55 -7.14 52.40 13.19
CA GLN A 55 -7.43 53.29 12.05
C GLN A 55 -7.48 52.54 10.72
N VAL A 56 -8.56 52.85 10.01
CA VAL A 56 -8.90 52.47 8.64
C VAL A 56 -8.51 53.63 7.74
N THR A 57 -7.85 53.35 6.61
CA THR A 57 -7.96 54.20 5.41
C THR A 57 -8.01 53.34 4.15
N ARG A 58 -9.15 53.44 3.45
CA ARG A 58 -9.34 53.14 2.02
C ARG A 58 -8.31 53.93 1.18
N TRP A 59 -7.96 53.44 -0.01
CA TRP A 59 -8.02 54.20 -1.28
C TRP A 59 -7.82 53.26 -2.50
N HIS A 60 -8.28 53.74 -3.65
CA HIS A 60 -8.78 53.05 -4.85
C HIS A 60 -7.73 52.52 -5.87
N PRO A 61 -8.15 51.73 -6.88
CA PRO A 61 -7.29 50.92 -7.76
C PRO A 61 -6.76 51.68 -8.97
N GLY A 62 -5.52 51.37 -9.37
CA GLY A 62 -4.87 51.86 -10.59
C GLY A 62 -4.52 50.72 -11.54
N ARG A 63 -4.97 50.85 -12.80
CA ARG A 63 -4.68 49.99 -13.95
C ARG A 63 -3.19 50.01 -14.32
N GLY A 64 -2.67 48.89 -14.82
CA GLY A 64 -1.36 48.87 -15.49
C GLY A 64 -0.99 47.54 -16.13
N GLY A 65 -1.10 47.48 -17.46
CA GLY A 65 -0.27 46.76 -18.44
C GLY A 65 0.25 45.34 -18.12
N VAL A 66 -0.30 44.35 -18.82
CA VAL A 66 0.28 43.01 -18.93
C VAL A 66 1.42 43.04 -19.95
N ALA A 67 2.65 42.79 -19.49
CA ALA A 67 3.79 42.43 -20.33
C ALA A 67 4.12 40.94 -20.11
N SER A 68 4.11 40.17 -21.19
CA SER A 68 4.44 38.75 -21.23
C SER A 68 5.92 38.52 -20.87
N ARG A 69 6.19 37.82 -19.75
CA ARG A 69 7.53 37.37 -19.38
C ARG A 69 7.81 35.99 -19.98
N ALA A 70 8.86 35.93 -20.80
CA ALA A 70 9.47 34.69 -21.24
C ALA A 70 10.02 33.89 -20.04
N SER A 71 9.90 32.57 -20.09
CA SER A 71 10.53 31.64 -19.14
C SER A 71 12.06 31.74 -19.25
N PRO A 72 12.80 31.82 -18.14
CA PRO A 72 14.25 31.91 -18.19
C PRO A 72 14.86 30.59 -18.67
N GLN A 73 15.76 30.66 -19.64
CA GLN A 73 16.66 29.56 -20.01
C GLN A 73 17.47 29.17 -18.76
N GLN A 74 17.37 27.90 -18.35
CA GLN A 74 18.26 27.33 -17.34
C GLN A 74 19.68 27.30 -17.91
N ASP A 75 20.59 27.95 -17.21
CA ASP A 75 22.00 28.07 -17.56
C ASP A 75 22.70 26.75 -17.19
N SER A 76 23.00 25.91 -18.18
CA SER A 76 23.54 24.54 -17.98
C SER A 76 24.91 24.52 -17.29
N GLY A 77 25.60 25.66 -17.20
CA GLY A 77 26.89 25.75 -16.51
C GLY A 77 26.80 25.76 -14.98
N ALA A 78 25.63 26.04 -14.39
CA ALA A 78 25.51 26.15 -12.93
C ALA A 78 25.67 24.79 -12.22
N GLU A 79 25.24 23.69 -12.84
CA GLU A 79 25.34 22.34 -12.26
C GLU A 79 26.80 21.89 -12.15
N ASP A 80 27.64 22.22 -13.13
CA ASP A 80 29.07 21.90 -13.14
C ASP A 80 29.81 22.58 -11.97
N TRP A 81 29.45 23.82 -11.64
CA TRP A 81 30.02 24.54 -10.50
C TRP A 81 29.58 23.96 -9.16
N LEU A 82 28.33 23.50 -9.07
CA LEU A 82 27.84 22.85 -7.86
C LEU A 82 28.50 21.49 -7.65
N ALA A 83 28.90 20.77 -8.70
CA ALA A 83 29.53 19.45 -8.59
C ALA A 83 30.99 19.46 -8.09
N LYS A 84 31.59 20.64 -7.85
CA LYS A 84 33.00 20.80 -7.51
C LYS A 84 33.35 20.22 -6.13
N SER A 85 34.46 19.48 -6.06
CA SER A 85 34.96 18.87 -4.81
C SER A 85 35.57 19.91 -3.86
N CYS A 86 35.83 19.51 -2.62
CA CYS A 86 36.51 20.36 -1.63
C CYS A 86 37.91 20.78 -2.12
N GLU A 87 38.66 19.85 -2.73
CA GLU A 87 40.00 20.07 -3.27
C GLU A 87 39.97 21.02 -4.46
N GLU A 88 39.00 20.84 -5.37
CA GLU A 88 38.80 21.74 -6.51
C GLU A 88 38.48 23.15 -6.00
N VAL A 89 37.50 23.29 -5.09
CA VAL A 89 37.14 24.59 -4.51
C VAL A 89 38.31 25.19 -3.73
N ALA A 90 39.11 24.40 -3.04
CA ALA A 90 40.31 24.88 -2.34
C ALA A 90 41.37 25.43 -3.31
N SER A 91 41.39 24.97 -4.56
CA SER A 91 42.31 25.43 -5.60
C SER A 91 41.85 26.69 -6.32
N PHE A 92 40.60 27.13 -6.11
CA PHE A 92 40.02 28.27 -6.82
C PHE A 92 40.73 29.59 -6.52
N GLY A 93 40.99 30.32 -7.61
CA GLY A 93 41.28 31.75 -7.56
C GLY A 93 40.03 32.57 -7.22
N GLU A 94 40.19 33.89 -7.09
CA GLU A 94 39.09 34.79 -6.71
C GLU A 94 37.92 34.75 -7.72
N GLU A 95 38.20 34.80 -9.02
CA GLU A 95 37.16 34.78 -10.06
C GLU A 95 36.34 33.47 -10.06
N GLU A 96 36.99 32.35 -9.81
CA GLU A 96 36.35 31.03 -9.69
C GLU A 96 35.49 30.95 -8.41
N VAL A 97 35.96 31.52 -7.29
CA VAL A 97 35.16 31.65 -6.07
C VAL A 97 33.90 32.47 -6.32
N LEU A 98 33.98 33.58 -7.05
CA LEU A 98 32.82 34.40 -7.38
C LEU A 98 31.82 33.64 -8.25
N THR A 99 32.31 32.88 -9.23
CA THR A 99 31.47 32.08 -10.12
C THR A 99 30.79 30.93 -9.37
N TRP A 100 31.53 30.24 -8.50
CA TRP A 100 31.00 29.20 -7.63
C TRP A 100 29.96 29.75 -6.64
N ALA A 101 30.27 30.85 -5.94
CA ALA A 101 29.37 31.48 -4.98
C ALA A 101 28.08 31.97 -5.66
N LYS A 102 28.17 32.48 -6.89
CA LYS A 102 27.01 32.86 -7.71
C LYS A 102 26.09 31.65 -7.95
N ALA A 103 26.66 30.51 -8.35
CA ALA A 103 25.90 29.28 -8.61
C ALA A 103 25.22 28.76 -7.32
N VAL A 104 25.95 28.74 -6.20
CA VAL A 104 25.44 28.31 -4.89
C VAL A 104 24.30 29.20 -4.40
N LEU A 105 24.46 30.52 -4.45
CA LEU A 105 23.44 31.46 -4.02
C LEU A 105 22.18 31.40 -4.90
N ALA A 106 22.35 31.22 -6.21
CA ALA A 106 21.24 31.04 -7.14
C ALA A 106 20.47 29.74 -6.86
N ALA A 107 21.18 28.63 -6.61
CA ALA A 107 20.57 27.35 -6.24
C ALA A 107 19.84 27.42 -4.88
N GLY A 108 20.36 28.21 -3.94
CA GLY A 108 19.69 28.54 -2.67
C GLY A 108 18.51 29.52 -2.81
N GLY A 109 18.10 29.87 -4.04
CA GLY A 109 16.92 30.69 -4.31
C GLY A 109 17.12 32.20 -4.17
N LEU A 110 18.35 32.68 -3.96
CA LEU A 110 18.65 34.11 -3.90
C LEU A 110 18.53 34.71 -5.31
N LYS A 111 17.71 35.75 -5.46
CA LYS A 111 17.48 36.42 -6.76
C LYS A 111 18.24 37.73 -6.84
N GLY A 112 18.76 38.04 -8.02
CA GLY A 112 19.31 39.35 -8.36
C GLY A 112 20.41 39.25 -9.41
N PRO A 113 20.52 40.23 -10.33
CA PRO A 113 21.63 40.28 -11.28
C PRO A 113 22.96 40.39 -10.54
N ALA A 114 23.98 39.70 -11.03
CA ALA A 114 25.32 39.71 -10.43
C ALA A 114 25.96 41.12 -10.49
N GLU A 115 25.53 41.93 -11.46
CA GLU A 115 25.96 43.30 -11.70
C GLU A 115 25.42 44.27 -10.64
N ASN A 116 24.36 43.91 -9.90
CA ASN A 116 23.81 44.77 -8.86
C ASN A 116 24.54 44.55 -7.53
N THR A 117 25.58 45.35 -7.32
CA THR A 117 26.43 45.30 -6.13
C THR A 117 25.78 45.80 -4.84
N MET A 118 24.58 46.37 -4.91
CA MET A 118 23.88 46.92 -3.74
C MET A 118 22.94 45.90 -3.07
N LYS A 119 22.53 44.83 -3.76
CA LYS A 119 21.57 43.84 -3.23
C LYS A 119 21.68 42.46 -3.86
N GLY A 120 21.09 41.46 -3.20
CA GLY A 120 21.01 40.09 -3.73
C GLY A 120 22.38 39.45 -3.91
N ILE A 121 22.53 38.66 -4.98
CA ILE A 121 23.79 37.96 -5.31
C ILE A 121 24.96 38.94 -5.51
N GLY A 122 24.77 40.01 -6.28
CA GLY A 122 25.86 40.94 -6.61
C GLY A 122 26.49 41.63 -5.41
N ARG A 123 25.71 41.89 -4.34
CA ARG A 123 26.25 42.40 -3.06
C ARG A 123 27.21 41.40 -2.40
N VAL A 124 26.86 40.13 -2.38
CA VAL A 124 27.69 39.08 -1.76
C VAL A 124 28.97 38.87 -2.56
N LEU A 125 28.85 38.83 -3.90
CA LEU A 125 30.01 38.71 -4.79
C LEU A 125 30.98 39.90 -4.64
N LYS A 126 30.44 41.13 -4.56
CA LYS A 126 31.26 42.32 -4.30
C LYS A 126 32.02 42.18 -2.98
N ILE A 127 31.36 41.78 -1.91
CA ILE A 127 32.00 41.58 -0.59
C ILE A 127 33.13 40.54 -0.67
N LEU A 128 32.89 39.40 -1.31
CA LEU A 128 33.90 38.35 -1.44
C LEU A 128 35.10 38.83 -2.28
N SER A 129 34.85 39.61 -3.33
CA SER A 129 35.88 40.20 -4.18
C SER A 129 36.69 41.28 -3.46
N GLU A 130 36.04 42.21 -2.75
CA GLU A 130 36.72 43.28 -1.99
C GLU A 130 37.59 42.76 -0.85
N ASN A 131 37.33 41.53 -0.39
CA ASN A 131 38.11 40.86 0.65
C ASN A 131 39.05 39.77 0.08
N GLU A 132 39.26 39.74 -1.25
CA GLU A 132 40.21 38.85 -1.94
C GLU A 132 40.03 37.37 -1.51
N VAL A 133 38.77 36.92 -1.42
CA VAL A 133 38.46 35.58 -0.89
C VAL A 133 38.83 34.50 -1.91
N THR A 134 39.98 33.86 -1.69
CA THR A 134 40.42 32.65 -2.41
C THR A 134 39.64 31.40 -1.96
N GLY A 135 39.73 30.31 -2.73
CA GLY A 135 39.11 29.03 -2.43
C GLY A 135 39.40 28.50 -1.01
N LYS A 136 40.68 28.55 -0.59
CA LYS A 136 41.08 28.17 0.78
C LYS A 136 40.49 29.08 1.85
N ALA A 137 40.39 30.38 1.59
CA ALA A 137 39.80 31.34 2.51
C ALA A 137 38.29 31.11 2.63
N LEU A 138 37.61 30.90 1.49
CA LEU A 138 36.19 30.58 1.40
C LEU A 138 35.86 29.36 2.25
N LEU A 139 36.60 28.26 2.08
CA LEU A 139 36.43 27.07 2.89
C LEU A 139 36.71 27.30 4.38
N ARG A 140 37.36 28.37 4.83
CA ARG A 140 37.53 28.64 6.28
C ARG A 140 36.41 29.51 6.87
N LEU A 141 35.50 29.99 6.05
CA LEU A 141 34.38 30.81 6.49
C LEU A 141 33.30 29.94 7.15
N THR A 142 32.79 30.45 8.27
CA THR A 142 31.58 29.95 8.95
C THR A 142 30.50 31.03 8.81
N VAL A 143 29.25 30.71 9.16
CA VAL A 143 28.16 31.70 9.16
C VAL A 143 28.57 32.93 9.98
N GLU A 144 29.14 32.71 11.18
CA GLU A 144 29.55 33.79 12.07
C GLU A 144 30.65 34.66 11.46
N LYS A 145 31.65 34.05 10.80
CA LYS A 145 32.72 34.80 10.13
C LYS A 145 32.20 35.60 8.95
N MET A 146 31.28 35.04 8.16
CA MET A 146 30.69 35.75 7.03
C MET A 146 29.85 36.95 7.47
N MET A 147 29.15 36.84 8.59
CA MET A 147 28.32 37.93 9.13
C MET A 147 29.12 39.00 9.87
N ALA A 148 30.28 38.64 10.45
CA ALA A 148 31.16 39.56 11.13
C ALA A 148 32.01 40.40 10.15
N ALA A 149 32.62 41.47 10.67
CA ALA A 149 33.66 42.19 9.95
C ALA A 149 34.87 41.27 9.67
N PRO A 150 35.51 41.36 8.49
CA PRO A 150 35.31 42.39 7.47
C PRO A 150 34.20 42.08 6.44
N TYR A 151 33.64 40.87 6.42
CA TYR A 151 32.75 40.41 5.35
C TYR A 151 31.35 41.03 5.41
N ASN A 152 30.71 41.11 6.58
CA ASN A 152 29.37 41.73 6.74
C ASN A 152 28.31 41.21 5.74
N ILE A 153 28.38 39.91 5.39
CA ILE A 153 27.40 39.25 4.51
C ILE A 153 26.07 39.10 5.28
N PRO A 154 24.92 39.45 4.68
CA PRO A 154 23.63 39.26 5.33
C PRO A 154 23.38 37.79 5.70
N GLY A 155 22.67 37.53 6.80
CA GLY A 155 22.47 36.19 7.36
C GLY A 155 21.99 35.14 6.35
N GLY A 156 20.93 35.41 5.58
CA GLY A 156 20.40 34.43 4.61
C GLY A 156 21.44 33.95 3.58
N PRO A 157 22.10 34.84 2.82
CA PRO A 157 23.20 34.43 1.94
C PRO A 157 24.38 33.76 2.65
N ALA A 158 24.73 34.19 3.88
CA ALA A 158 25.80 33.58 4.65
C ALA A 158 25.45 32.13 5.04
N GLU A 159 24.21 31.86 5.44
CA GLU A 159 23.70 30.52 5.74
C GLU A 159 23.79 29.61 4.50
N ILE A 160 23.33 30.07 3.34
CA ILE A 160 23.38 29.31 2.07
C ILE A 160 24.83 28.91 1.72
N LEU A 161 25.77 29.86 1.80
CA LEU A 161 27.18 29.58 1.48
C LEU A 161 27.81 28.65 2.52
N ALA A 162 27.56 28.87 3.80
CA ALA A 162 28.13 28.06 4.87
C ALA A 162 27.60 26.62 4.86
N GLU A 163 26.31 26.42 4.58
CA GLU A 163 25.73 25.08 4.40
C GLU A 163 26.45 24.34 3.26
N ARG A 164 26.67 25.00 2.12
CA ARG A 164 27.39 24.39 1.00
C ARG A 164 28.85 24.11 1.33
N ILE A 165 29.56 25.04 1.97
CA ILE A 165 30.94 24.83 2.40
C ILE A 165 31.04 23.67 3.40
N GLN A 166 30.07 23.54 4.30
CA GLN A 166 30.02 22.44 5.25
C GLN A 166 29.85 21.11 4.52
N LEU A 167 28.98 21.04 3.50
CA LEU A 167 28.83 19.85 2.65
C LEU A 167 30.12 19.50 1.89
N LEU A 168 30.91 20.49 1.47
CA LEU A 168 32.23 20.24 0.87
C LEU A 168 33.26 19.74 1.89
N LYS A 169 33.18 20.24 3.13
CA LYS A 169 34.10 19.84 4.21
C LYS A 169 33.78 18.49 4.83
N GLU A 170 32.57 17.97 4.64
CA GLU A 170 32.29 16.60 5.04
C GLU A 170 33.33 15.72 4.32
N PRO A 171 34.20 15.02 5.07
CA PRO A 171 35.29 14.27 4.45
C PRO A 171 34.69 13.35 3.40
N GLU A 172 35.36 13.22 2.25
CA GLU A 172 35.06 12.16 1.28
C GLU A 172 34.79 10.91 2.10
N VAL A 173 33.54 10.45 2.04
CA VAL A 173 33.04 9.39 2.89
C VAL A 173 33.90 8.18 2.58
N THR A 174 34.86 7.90 3.46
CA THR A 174 35.91 6.93 3.16
C THR A 174 35.22 5.58 3.12
N GLU A 175 35.06 5.03 1.92
CA GLU A 175 34.34 3.79 1.73
C GLU A 175 35.06 2.68 2.50
N GLN A 176 34.33 1.96 3.35
CA GLN A 176 34.85 0.82 4.05
C GLN A 176 34.65 -0.43 3.18
N VAL A 177 35.68 -0.78 2.40
CA VAL A 177 35.69 -2.02 1.62
C VAL A 177 35.92 -3.20 2.55
N VAL A 178 34.91 -4.04 2.72
CA VAL A 178 34.98 -5.22 3.60
C VAL A 178 35.37 -6.48 2.82
N THR A 179 36.09 -7.37 3.50
CA THR A 179 36.62 -8.63 2.98
C THR A 179 36.12 -9.82 3.81
N ALA A 180 36.43 -11.05 3.35
CA ALA A 180 36.09 -12.27 4.09
C ALA A 180 36.64 -12.30 5.53
N LYS A 181 37.72 -11.57 5.83
CA LYS A 181 38.33 -11.52 7.17
C LYS A 181 37.49 -10.72 8.17
N ASP A 182 36.64 -9.83 7.68
CA ASP A 182 35.82 -8.93 8.49
C ASP A 182 34.51 -9.60 8.94
N PHE A 183 34.20 -10.77 8.38
CA PHE A 183 32.93 -11.46 8.58
C PHE A 183 32.96 -12.51 9.70
N ASN A 184 31.84 -12.65 10.40
CA ASN A 184 31.56 -13.65 11.41
C ASN A 184 30.06 -14.00 11.44
N ILE A 185 29.69 -15.04 10.70
CA ILE A 185 28.32 -15.55 10.61
C ILE A 185 27.76 -16.10 11.93
N ALA A 186 28.64 -16.62 12.80
CA ALA A 186 28.22 -17.07 14.12
C ALA A 186 27.71 -15.89 14.97
N ALA A 187 28.30 -14.70 14.78
CA ALA A 187 27.88 -13.45 15.43
C ALA A 187 26.74 -12.71 14.71
N CYS A 188 26.16 -13.28 13.64
CA CYS A 188 24.91 -12.73 13.10
C CYS A 188 23.83 -12.77 14.17
N LEU A 189 23.13 -11.64 14.30
CA LEU A 189 22.02 -11.44 15.20
C LEU A 189 20.90 -10.83 14.37
N ARG A 190 19.66 -11.26 14.61
CA ARG A 190 18.48 -10.50 14.19
C ARG A 190 18.37 -9.21 15.03
N PRO A 191 17.63 -8.20 14.57
CA PRO A 191 17.27 -7.06 15.40
C PRO A 191 16.64 -7.49 16.73
N SER A 192 17.00 -6.82 17.82
CA SER A 192 16.38 -7.01 19.12
C SER A 192 14.91 -6.61 19.05
N ASP A 193 14.02 -7.51 19.44
CA ASP A 193 12.63 -7.14 19.67
C ASP A 193 12.56 -6.23 20.90
N GLY A 194 11.90 -5.07 20.79
CA GLY A 194 11.31 -4.43 21.96
C GLY A 194 10.25 -5.34 22.61
N ASP A 195 9.54 -4.88 23.63
CA ASP A 195 8.49 -5.65 24.32
C ASP A 195 7.39 -6.15 23.36
N ARG A 196 7.63 -7.31 22.73
CA ARG A 196 6.65 -8.03 21.93
C ARG A 196 5.96 -9.05 22.82
N PRO A 197 4.68 -9.35 22.57
CA PRO A 197 3.93 -10.27 23.39
C PRO A 197 4.60 -11.64 23.31
N LYS A 198 4.88 -12.22 24.49
CA LYS A 198 5.57 -13.52 24.62
C LYS A 198 4.81 -14.69 23.95
N ARG A 199 3.55 -14.50 23.54
CA ARG A 199 2.67 -15.54 22.98
C ARG A 199 1.85 -15.03 21.80
N PHE A 200 2.46 -14.93 20.63
CA PHE A 200 1.68 -14.91 19.38
C PHE A 200 1.14 -16.31 19.09
N LEU A 201 -0.18 -16.42 18.95
CA LEU A 201 -0.87 -17.69 18.71
C LEU A 201 -0.48 -18.28 17.35
N GLU A 202 -0.44 -19.62 17.29
CA GLU A 202 -0.16 -20.38 16.06
C GLU A 202 1.19 -20.05 15.40
N LEU A 203 2.08 -19.36 16.12
CA LEU A 203 3.37 -18.98 15.58
C LEU A 203 4.32 -20.19 15.51
N ASP A 204 4.33 -21.05 16.53
CA ASP A 204 5.20 -22.23 16.58
C ASP A 204 4.92 -23.20 15.42
N SER A 205 3.66 -23.56 15.18
CA SER A 205 3.29 -24.46 14.09
C SER A 205 3.72 -23.94 12.71
N CYS A 206 3.56 -22.64 12.46
CA CYS A 206 4.03 -22.02 11.21
C CYS A 206 5.56 -21.96 11.13
N VAL A 207 6.26 -21.78 12.26
CA VAL A 207 7.73 -21.86 12.31
C VAL A 207 8.18 -23.29 12.02
N ASP A 208 7.53 -24.30 12.58
CA ASP A 208 7.82 -25.71 12.32
C ASP A 208 7.66 -26.05 10.83
N ASP A 209 6.58 -25.58 10.17
CA ASP A 209 6.38 -25.72 8.72
C ASP A 209 7.55 -25.10 7.93
N CYS A 210 8.04 -23.93 8.37
CA CYS A 210 9.19 -23.26 7.74
C CYS A 210 10.49 -24.03 7.96
N MET A 211 10.72 -24.51 9.19
CA MET A 211 11.92 -25.28 9.54
C MET A 211 11.96 -26.60 8.79
N GLN A 212 10.81 -27.28 8.64
CA GLN A 212 10.70 -28.48 7.82
C GLN A 212 11.07 -28.19 6.36
N ALA A 213 10.54 -27.09 5.78
CA ALA A 213 10.89 -26.69 4.43
C ALA A 213 12.40 -26.41 4.28
N VAL A 214 13.04 -25.78 5.28
CA VAL A 214 14.50 -25.61 5.29
C VAL A 214 15.18 -26.98 5.34
N GLN A 215 14.82 -27.85 6.29
CA GLN A 215 15.47 -29.14 6.51
C GLN A 215 15.39 -30.06 5.29
N ASP A 216 14.25 -30.08 4.60
CA ASP A 216 14.03 -30.89 3.39
C ASP A 216 14.89 -30.41 2.22
N ASN A 217 15.19 -29.11 2.15
CA ASN A 217 15.78 -28.49 0.96
C ASN A 217 17.25 -28.09 1.13
N LEU A 218 17.71 -27.87 2.36
CA LEU A 218 19.09 -27.51 2.69
C LEU A 218 20.16 -28.50 2.18
N PRO A 219 19.97 -29.85 2.25
CA PRO A 219 20.97 -30.79 1.75
C PRO A 219 20.96 -30.95 0.22
N LEU A 220 19.97 -30.36 -0.47
CA LEU A 220 19.81 -30.51 -1.90
C LEU A 220 20.81 -29.65 -2.68
N VAL A 221 21.09 -30.07 -3.92
CA VAL A 221 21.98 -29.37 -4.84
C VAL A 221 21.29 -29.20 -6.17
N THR A 222 21.29 -28.00 -6.71
CA THR A 222 20.81 -27.78 -8.07
C THR A 222 21.87 -28.25 -9.08
N LYS A 223 21.52 -29.21 -9.94
CA LYS A 223 22.36 -29.70 -11.06
C LYS A 223 21.50 -29.81 -12.32
N SER A 224 22.10 -29.93 -13.51
CA SER A 224 21.36 -30.06 -14.78
C SER A 224 20.31 -31.19 -14.79
N THR A 225 20.54 -32.25 -14.02
CA THR A 225 19.66 -33.44 -13.91
C THR A 225 18.86 -33.51 -12.61
N LYS A 226 19.03 -32.55 -11.68
CA LYS A 226 18.33 -32.54 -10.38
C LYS A 226 17.28 -31.44 -10.32
N PRO A 227 16.18 -31.62 -9.56
CA PRO A 227 15.23 -30.55 -9.30
C PRO A 227 15.93 -29.31 -8.74
N ARG A 228 15.46 -28.13 -9.16
CA ARG A 228 15.95 -26.85 -8.62
C ARG A 228 15.45 -26.70 -7.18
N VAL A 229 16.35 -26.34 -6.27
CA VAL A 229 15.98 -26.06 -4.87
C VAL A 229 15.07 -24.82 -4.82
N PRO A 230 13.83 -24.92 -4.30
CA PRO A 230 12.92 -23.80 -4.15
C PRO A 230 13.21 -23.04 -2.83
N PRO A 231 13.06 -21.71 -2.77
CA PRO A 231 13.12 -20.99 -1.50
C PRO A 231 11.80 -21.11 -0.71
N ALA A 232 11.87 -20.90 0.60
CA ALA A 232 10.71 -20.75 1.47
C ALA A 232 10.24 -19.28 1.51
N MET A 233 8.93 -19.06 1.37
CA MET A 233 8.36 -17.71 1.29
C MET A 233 7.21 -17.49 2.26
N LEU A 234 7.30 -16.40 3.02
CA LEU A 234 6.26 -15.89 3.89
C LEU A 234 5.54 -14.73 3.19
N SER A 235 4.27 -14.90 2.82
CA SER A 235 3.49 -13.87 2.12
C SER A 235 2.17 -13.56 2.83
N ARG A 236 1.96 -12.28 3.15
CA ARG A 236 0.75 -11.76 3.80
C ARG A 236 0.73 -10.22 3.77
N CYS A 237 -0.44 -9.66 4.06
CA CYS A 237 -0.66 -8.23 4.26
C CYS A 237 0.34 -7.61 5.26
N MET A 238 0.46 -6.29 5.19
CA MET A 238 1.15 -5.48 6.18
C MET A 238 0.64 -5.75 7.58
N ARG A 239 1.58 -5.70 8.54
CA ARG A 239 1.35 -6.06 9.95
C ARG A 239 0.80 -7.48 10.17
N GLY A 240 0.85 -8.34 9.14
CA GLY A 240 0.43 -9.74 9.20
C GLY A 240 1.39 -10.69 9.93
N GLY A 241 2.43 -10.18 10.60
CA GLY A 241 3.33 -10.95 11.47
C GLY A 241 4.51 -11.64 10.76
N LYS A 242 4.84 -11.22 9.53
CA LYS A 242 5.95 -11.81 8.75
C LYS A 242 7.30 -11.66 9.45
N THR A 243 7.68 -10.45 9.83
CA THR A 243 8.93 -10.16 10.54
C THR A 243 9.05 -10.93 11.86
N THR A 244 7.98 -10.97 12.66
CA THR A 244 7.93 -11.76 13.91
C THR A 244 8.19 -13.24 13.67
N MET A 245 7.62 -13.79 12.59
CA MET A 245 7.84 -15.18 12.21
C MET A 245 9.27 -15.41 11.74
N LEU A 246 9.83 -14.53 10.91
CA LEU A 246 11.24 -14.64 10.49
C LEU A 246 12.21 -14.57 11.67
N PHE A 247 11.93 -13.74 12.67
CA PHE A 247 12.74 -13.68 13.89
C PHE A 247 12.73 -15.01 14.64
N LYS A 248 11.57 -15.65 14.78
CA LYS A 248 11.47 -16.94 15.44
C LYS A 248 12.09 -18.07 14.63
N VAL A 249 11.99 -18.02 13.30
CA VAL A 249 12.74 -18.92 12.39
C VAL A 249 14.24 -18.74 12.58
N PHE A 250 14.74 -17.50 12.63
CA PHE A 250 16.16 -17.21 12.88
C PHE A 250 16.65 -17.79 14.21
N ASP A 251 15.90 -17.57 15.30
CA ASP A 251 16.26 -18.09 16.62
C ASP A 251 16.26 -19.62 16.65
N ARG A 252 15.30 -20.24 15.96
CA ARG A 252 15.20 -21.70 15.86
C ARG A 252 16.35 -22.29 15.04
N LEU A 253 16.73 -21.65 13.93
CA LEU A 253 17.90 -22.02 13.14
C LEU A 253 19.19 -21.96 13.97
N LYS A 254 19.39 -20.89 14.76
CA LYS A 254 20.54 -20.80 15.68
C LYS A 254 20.54 -21.90 16.73
N LYS A 255 19.37 -22.24 17.29
CA LYS A 255 19.22 -23.32 18.28
C LYS A 255 19.55 -24.70 17.70
N GLU A 256 19.31 -24.90 16.42
CA GLU A 256 19.65 -26.13 15.67
C GLU A 256 21.05 -26.07 15.03
N GLU A 257 21.92 -25.19 15.55
CA GLU A 257 23.32 -25.04 15.12
C GLU A 257 23.50 -24.69 13.63
N LYS A 258 22.46 -24.15 13.00
CA LYS A 258 22.53 -23.60 11.64
C LYS A 258 23.17 -22.21 11.64
N LEU A 259 23.55 -21.74 10.46
CA LEU A 259 24.21 -20.45 10.25
C LEU A 259 23.28 -19.45 9.53
N PRO A 260 22.24 -18.90 10.20
CA PRO A 260 21.36 -17.95 9.56
C PRO A 260 21.99 -16.56 9.44
N ILE A 261 21.76 -15.92 8.30
CA ILE A 261 22.09 -14.51 8.03
C ILE A 261 20.76 -13.75 7.93
N PHE A 262 20.55 -12.73 8.77
CA PHE A 262 19.32 -11.95 8.74
C PHE A 262 19.56 -10.58 8.11
N ILE A 263 18.82 -10.27 7.05
CA ILE A 263 18.80 -8.93 6.44
C ILE A 263 17.36 -8.43 6.32
N SER A 264 17.16 -7.12 6.38
CA SER A 264 15.83 -6.49 6.23
C SER A 264 15.94 -5.26 5.36
N PHE A 265 14.91 -5.03 4.55
CA PHE A 265 14.70 -3.81 3.78
C PHE A 265 13.48 -3.01 4.27
N ASN A 266 13.02 -3.30 5.48
CA ASN A 266 12.01 -2.50 6.14
C ASN A 266 12.57 -1.10 6.52
N GLY A 267 11.69 -0.13 6.77
CA GLY A 267 12.05 1.27 7.04
C GLY A 267 12.98 1.48 8.23
N ASP A 268 12.97 0.55 9.20
CA ASP A 268 13.82 0.59 10.40
C ASP A 268 15.20 -0.09 10.20
N SER A 269 15.52 -0.51 8.98
CA SER A 269 16.81 -1.14 8.66
C SER A 269 17.94 -0.11 8.60
N LEU A 270 19.14 -0.52 9.03
CA LEU A 270 20.38 0.26 8.83
C LEU A 270 20.74 0.42 7.34
N VAL A 271 20.23 -0.46 6.48
CA VAL A 271 20.55 -0.45 5.05
C VAL A 271 19.31 -0.11 4.24
N SER A 272 19.36 1.05 3.59
CA SER A 272 18.46 1.44 2.49
C SER A 272 19.25 1.60 1.20
N LYS A 273 18.59 1.47 0.05
CA LYS A 273 19.21 1.75 -1.25
C LYS A 273 19.73 3.19 -1.29
N LEU A 274 20.99 3.35 -1.68
CA LEU A 274 21.62 4.66 -1.90
C LEU A 274 21.30 5.21 -3.29
N ASP A 275 21.40 6.53 -3.45
CA ASP A 275 21.25 7.18 -4.75
C ASP A 275 22.33 6.69 -5.73
N GLY A 276 21.91 6.28 -6.92
CA GLY A 276 22.79 5.69 -7.94
C GLY A 276 23.27 4.25 -7.67
N GLU A 277 23.03 3.69 -6.48
CA GLU A 277 23.44 2.33 -6.12
C GLU A 277 22.64 1.27 -6.90
N LYS A 278 23.31 0.22 -7.38
CA LYS A 278 22.61 -0.91 -8.01
C LYS A 278 21.90 -1.73 -6.94
N VAL A 279 20.78 -2.35 -7.32
CA VAL A 279 19.97 -3.17 -6.38
C VAL A 279 20.78 -4.33 -5.79
N LEU A 280 21.66 -4.95 -6.59
CA LEU A 280 22.56 -5.99 -6.10
C LEU A 280 23.55 -5.45 -5.05
N ASP A 281 24.13 -4.27 -5.27
CA ASP A 281 25.09 -3.67 -4.33
C ASP A 281 24.43 -3.36 -2.98
N THR A 282 23.17 -2.90 -2.98
CA THR A 282 22.37 -2.75 -1.75
C THR A 282 22.22 -4.09 -1.00
N MET A 283 21.95 -5.19 -1.72
CA MET A 283 21.83 -6.52 -1.11
C MET A 283 23.18 -7.03 -0.57
N LEU A 284 24.27 -6.87 -1.33
CA LEU A 284 25.62 -7.25 -0.90
C LEU A 284 26.01 -6.49 0.37
N ARG A 285 25.70 -5.18 0.42
CA ARG A 285 25.92 -4.33 1.60
C ARG A 285 25.09 -4.77 2.80
N ALA A 286 23.81 -5.09 2.61
CA ALA A 286 22.95 -5.61 3.69
C ALA A 286 23.51 -6.92 4.29
N ILE A 287 23.94 -7.85 3.44
CA ILE A 287 24.54 -9.13 3.88
C ILE A 287 25.86 -8.87 4.60
N ALA A 288 26.71 -8.01 4.05
CA ALA A 288 27.98 -7.63 4.67
C ALA A 288 27.79 -7.02 6.05
N VAL A 289 26.91 -6.02 6.19
CA VAL A 289 26.59 -5.38 7.47
C VAL A 289 26.09 -6.41 8.50
N SER A 290 25.29 -7.39 8.09
CA SER A 290 24.86 -8.48 8.98
C SER A 290 26.01 -9.39 9.42
N LEU A 291 27.02 -9.59 8.55
CA LEU A 291 28.15 -10.48 8.79
C LEU A 291 29.31 -9.81 9.51
N MET A 292 29.45 -8.49 9.49
CA MET A 292 30.61 -7.79 10.06
C MET A 292 30.79 -8.06 11.56
N LYS A 293 32.03 -8.34 11.96
CA LYS A 293 32.44 -8.45 13.38
C LYS A 293 32.17 -7.16 14.14
N ASN A 294 32.52 -6.03 13.53
CA ASN A 294 32.28 -4.68 14.04
C ASN A 294 31.12 -4.09 13.26
N LYS A 295 29.90 -4.24 13.76
CA LYS A 295 28.71 -3.74 13.07
C LYS A 295 28.68 -2.21 13.04
N PRO A 296 28.18 -1.58 11.97
CA PRO A 296 27.87 -0.17 11.94
C PRO A 296 27.01 0.24 13.13
N ALA A 297 27.32 1.37 13.76
CA ALA A 297 26.55 1.88 14.90
C ALA A 297 25.24 2.53 14.44
N ASP A 298 25.25 3.13 13.26
CA ASP A 298 24.11 3.83 12.68
C ASP A 298 24.02 3.65 11.16
N LYS A 299 23.03 4.32 10.57
CA LYS A 299 22.78 4.30 9.13
C LYS A 299 23.93 4.92 8.33
N LYS A 300 24.53 6.02 8.79
CA LYS A 300 25.62 6.70 8.07
C LYS A 300 26.84 5.80 7.96
N ASP A 301 27.18 5.08 9.02
CA ASP A 301 28.25 4.08 9.00
C ASP A 301 27.94 2.93 8.03
N ALA A 302 26.69 2.44 8.03
CA ALA A 302 26.26 1.36 7.14
C ALA A 302 26.24 1.77 5.66
N GLU A 303 26.08 3.06 5.36
CA GLU A 303 26.17 3.62 4.00
C GLU A 303 27.61 3.64 3.46
N ARG A 304 28.63 3.57 4.32
CA ARG A 304 30.06 3.54 3.91
C ARG A 304 30.55 2.16 3.51
N VAL A 305 29.84 1.11 3.94
CA VAL A 305 30.24 -0.28 3.71
C VAL A 305 30.15 -0.60 2.23
N ARG A 306 31.20 -1.21 1.66
CA ARG A 306 31.23 -1.74 0.29
C ARG A 306 31.63 -3.19 0.31
N CYS A 307 30.84 -4.02 -0.36
CA CYS A 307 31.10 -5.45 -0.43
C CYS A 307 30.95 -5.96 -1.86
N SER A 308 31.94 -6.72 -2.33
CA SER A 308 31.87 -7.39 -3.63
C SER A 308 31.28 -8.79 -3.52
N GLU A 309 30.64 -9.27 -4.58
CA GLU A 309 30.17 -10.65 -4.68
C GLU A 309 31.29 -11.67 -4.43
N LYS A 310 32.51 -11.39 -4.95
CA LYS A 310 33.69 -12.23 -4.76
C LYS A 310 34.06 -12.40 -3.28
N ALA A 311 33.95 -11.34 -2.48
CA ALA A 311 34.27 -11.39 -1.05
C ALA A 311 33.29 -12.30 -0.29
N LEU A 312 31.98 -12.17 -0.54
CA LEU A 312 30.97 -13.05 0.06
C LEU A 312 31.11 -14.49 -0.42
N LYS A 313 31.38 -14.70 -1.72
CA LYS A 313 31.59 -16.03 -2.29
C LYS A 313 32.78 -16.75 -1.66
N ALA A 314 33.89 -16.04 -1.49
CA ALA A 314 35.07 -16.57 -0.81
C ALA A 314 34.77 -16.91 0.65
N TYR A 315 34.04 -16.05 1.37
CA TYR A 315 33.70 -16.27 2.77
C TYR A 315 32.75 -17.46 3.01
N LEU A 316 31.79 -17.67 2.11
CA LEU A 316 30.81 -18.75 2.26
C LEU A 316 31.26 -20.09 1.67
N ALA A 317 32.40 -20.14 0.94
CA ALA A 317 32.83 -21.30 0.18
C ALA A 317 32.98 -22.59 1.01
N ASP A 318 33.47 -22.46 2.25
CA ASP A 318 33.68 -23.56 3.21
C ASP A 318 32.51 -23.76 4.18
N LYS A 319 31.46 -22.94 4.09
CA LYS A 319 30.34 -22.95 5.04
C LYS A 319 29.24 -23.89 4.56
N GLN A 320 28.76 -24.71 5.50
CA GLN A 320 27.57 -25.53 5.37
C GLN A 320 26.46 -24.99 6.27
N ASP A 321 25.24 -25.45 6.06
CA ASP A 321 24.07 -25.10 6.86
C ASP A 321 23.76 -23.59 6.92
N VAL A 322 24.03 -22.87 5.82
CA VAL A 322 23.81 -21.42 5.71
C VAL A 322 22.39 -21.13 5.24
N VAL A 323 21.67 -20.30 5.98
CA VAL A 323 20.31 -19.90 5.60
C VAL A 323 20.23 -18.38 5.51
N LEU A 324 19.99 -17.83 4.32
CA LEU A 324 19.71 -16.40 4.19
C LEU A 324 18.24 -16.16 4.53
N VAL A 325 17.99 -15.29 5.51
CA VAL A 325 16.68 -14.87 5.97
C VAL A 325 16.48 -13.41 5.59
N VAL A 326 15.58 -13.13 4.64
CA VAL A 326 15.35 -11.79 4.09
C VAL A 326 13.97 -11.27 4.46
N ASP A 327 13.89 -10.15 5.16
CA ASP A 327 12.63 -9.46 5.42
C ASP A 327 12.34 -8.39 4.35
N GLU A 328 11.12 -8.42 3.80
CA GLU A 328 10.59 -7.51 2.77
C GLU A 328 11.43 -7.47 1.47
N LEU A 329 11.73 -8.65 0.91
CA LEU A 329 12.53 -8.78 -0.32
C LEU A 329 11.93 -7.99 -1.52
N ASN A 330 10.61 -7.82 -1.54
CA ASN A 330 9.91 -7.01 -2.56
C ASN A 330 10.29 -5.53 -2.57
N VAL A 331 10.85 -4.99 -1.48
CA VAL A 331 11.32 -3.59 -1.45
C VAL A 331 12.50 -3.41 -2.42
N LEU A 332 13.39 -4.41 -2.51
CA LEU A 332 14.46 -4.42 -3.50
C LEU A 332 13.95 -4.78 -4.88
N LEU A 333 13.02 -5.75 -4.98
CA LEU A 333 12.54 -6.32 -6.23
C LEU A 333 11.27 -5.63 -6.75
N LYS A 334 11.22 -4.30 -6.77
CA LYS A 334 10.01 -3.56 -7.20
C LYS A 334 9.50 -4.10 -8.54
N ALA A 335 8.18 -4.14 -8.73
CA ALA A 335 7.57 -4.75 -9.92
C ALA A 335 7.87 -4.04 -11.26
N ASN A 336 8.59 -2.91 -11.25
CA ASN A 336 9.08 -2.31 -12.48
C ASN A 336 10.35 -3.04 -12.92
N PRO A 337 10.40 -3.61 -14.14
CA PRO A 337 11.57 -4.30 -14.68
C PRO A 337 12.65 -3.28 -15.08
N THR A 338 13.17 -2.55 -14.11
CA THR A 338 14.40 -1.76 -14.28
C THR A 338 15.61 -2.68 -14.22
N ASP A 339 16.71 -2.25 -14.85
CA ASP A 339 17.99 -2.95 -14.85
C ASP A 339 18.43 -3.32 -13.42
N GLY A 340 18.82 -4.59 -13.22
CA GLY A 340 19.44 -5.08 -11.97
C GLY A 340 18.67 -6.13 -11.17
N HIS A 341 17.36 -6.34 -11.38
CA HIS A 341 16.64 -7.42 -10.66
C HIS A 341 17.11 -8.83 -11.06
N GLN A 342 17.53 -8.99 -12.31
CA GLN A 342 18.09 -10.26 -12.80
C GLN A 342 19.42 -10.60 -12.10
N ASP A 343 20.23 -9.58 -11.77
CA ASP A 343 21.49 -9.77 -11.06
C ASP A 343 21.26 -10.21 -9.61
N VAL A 344 20.30 -9.61 -8.92
CA VAL A 344 19.87 -10.05 -7.57
C VAL A 344 19.37 -11.50 -7.62
N GLY A 345 18.52 -11.81 -8.59
CA GLY A 345 18.00 -13.16 -8.78
C GLY A 345 19.09 -14.19 -9.08
N ARG A 346 20.06 -13.84 -9.94
CA ARG A 346 21.25 -14.67 -10.22
C ARG A 346 22.07 -14.89 -8.96
N PHE A 347 22.39 -13.81 -8.24
CA PHE A 347 23.14 -13.86 -7.00
C PHE A 347 22.48 -14.78 -5.97
N LEU A 348 21.19 -14.59 -5.69
CA LEU A 348 20.45 -15.42 -4.71
C LEU A 348 20.46 -16.90 -5.09
N ARG A 349 20.33 -17.24 -6.38
CA ARG A 349 20.45 -18.62 -6.85
C ARG A 349 21.84 -19.18 -6.61
N GLU A 350 22.84 -18.55 -7.20
CA GLU A 350 24.22 -19.08 -7.24
C GLU A 350 24.84 -19.12 -5.85
N MET A 351 24.46 -18.21 -4.97
CA MET A 351 24.99 -18.11 -3.62
C MET A 351 24.20 -18.91 -2.58
N PHE A 352 22.87 -19.05 -2.70
CA PHE A 352 22.05 -19.61 -1.61
C PHE A 352 21.10 -20.76 -1.99
N LEU A 353 20.92 -21.08 -3.27
CA LEU A 353 20.01 -22.17 -3.71
C LEU A 353 20.67 -23.23 -4.60
N ASP A 354 21.74 -22.88 -5.32
CA ASP A 354 22.47 -23.84 -6.15
C ASP A 354 23.40 -24.75 -5.34
N PRO A 355 24.21 -24.22 -4.39
CA PRO A 355 25.13 -25.03 -3.60
C PRO A 355 24.41 -25.88 -2.55
N ALA A 356 25.01 -27.03 -2.22
CA ALA A 356 24.59 -27.84 -1.07
C ALA A 356 24.73 -27.07 0.24
N GLY A 357 23.89 -27.38 1.22
CA GLY A 357 23.99 -26.81 2.56
C GLY A 357 23.63 -25.33 2.61
N ARG A 358 22.88 -24.83 1.61
CA ARG A 358 22.43 -23.44 1.55
C ARG A 358 20.94 -23.35 1.25
N HIS A 359 20.27 -22.39 1.88
CA HIS A 359 18.86 -22.13 1.64
C HIS A 359 18.50 -20.65 1.76
N LEU A 360 17.31 -20.31 1.24
CA LEU A 360 16.75 -18.96 1.28
C LEU A 360 15.34 -19.00 1.88
N VAL A 361 15.13 -18.21 2.92
CA VAL A 361 13.83 -17.89 3.50
C VAL A 361 13.60 -16.39 3.33
N PHE A 362 12.44 -15.98 2.82
CA PHE A 362 12.15 -14.56 2.70
C PHE A 362 10.69 -14.21 2.96
N SER A 363 10.44 -12.97 3.35
CA SER A 363 9.09 -12.40 3.42
C SER A 363 8.82 -11.44 2.26
N THR A 364 7.53 -11.32 1.91
CA THR A 364 7.07 -10.36 0.90
C THR A 364 5.61 -9.98 1.12
N HIS A 365 5.23 -8.80 0.66
CA HIS A 365 3.82 -8.40 0.52
C HIS A 365 3.16 -8.92 -0.75
N ILE A 366 3.95 -9.47 -1.66
CA ILE A 366 3.49 -9.90 -2.97
C ILE A 366 3.12 -11.40 -2.90
N PRO A 367 1.92 -11.81 -3.37
CA PRO A 367 1.52 -13.21 -3.42
C PRO A 367 2.46 -14.10 -4.27
N THR A 368 2.56 -15.38 -3.88
CA THR A 368 3.35 -16.47 -4.53
C THR A 368 3.33 -16.52 -6.07
N SER A 369 2.27 -16.05 -6.71
CA SER A 369 2.09 -16.16 -8.16
C SER A 369 2.81 -15.06 -8.95
N THR A 370 3.34 -14.03 -8.29
CA THR A 370 4.14 -13.03 -9.00
C THR A 370 5.49 -13.56 -9.38
N GLY A 371 6.02 -13.02 -10.49
CA GLY A 371 7.34 -13.15 -11.08
C GLY A 371 8.60 -13.20 -10.19
N LEU A 372 8.53 -13.50 -8.90
CA LEU A 372 9.64 -13.95 -8.07
C LEU A 372 10.25 -15.25 -8.60
N ASP A 373 9.47 -16.10 -9.27
CA ASP A 373 9.97 -17.21 -10.10
C ASP A 373 10.68 -16.72 -11.37
N GLN A 374 10.27 -15.58 -11.94
CA GLN A 374 10.98 -14.90 -13.04
C GLN A 374 12.27 -14.23 -12.55
N VAL A 375 12.24 -13.56 -11.39
CA VAL A 375 13.38 -12.89 -10.77
C VAL A 375 14.39 -13.94 -10.29
N LEU A 376 13.95 -14.93 -9.52
CA LEU A 376 14.75 -16.08 -9.10
C LEU A 376 14.98 -17.09 -10.21
N GLY A 377 14.49 -16.89 -11.44
CA GLY A 377 15.10 -17.46 -12.64
C GLY A 377 14.20 -17.72 -13.84
N LYS A 378 14.51 -17.02 -14.95
CA LYS A 378 14.94 -17.69 -16.18
C LYS A 378 16.47 -17.84 -16.15
N GLY A 379 16.98 -18.87 -15.45
CA GLY A 379 18.33 -19.38 -15.75
C GLY A 379 18.33 -20.11 -17.09
N THR A 380 19.37 -20.90 -17.39
CA THR A 380 19.43 -21.78 -18.59
C THR A 380 18.39 -22.94 -18.61
N GLY A 381 17.28 -22.84 -17.85
CA GLY A 381 16.23 -23.87 -17.74
C GLY A 381 14.99 -23.40 -16.96
N SER A 382 14.05 -24.31 -16.67
CA SER A 382 12.68 -24.07 -16.14
C SER A 382 12.58 -23.22 -14.86
N SER A 383 11.52 -22.41 -14.71
CA SER A 383 11.35 -21.51 -13.55
C SER A 383 11.41 -22.22 -12.20
N ARG A 384 11.96 -21.56 -11.17
CA ARG A 384 11.97 -22.10 -9.80
C ARG A 384 10.60 -21.91 -9.17
N THR A 385 10.06 -22.97 -8.59
CA THR A 385 8.91 -22.85 -7.69
C THR A 385 9.35 -22.25 -6.36
N VAL A 386 8.40 -21.70 -5.60
CA VAL A 386 8.58 -21.24 -4.22
C VAL A 386 7.75 -22.11 -3.29
N ILE A 387 8.21 -22.36 -2.07
CA ILE A 387 7.44 -23.06 -1.03
C ILE A 387 6.68 -22.00 -0.22
N PRO A 388 5.36 -21.84 -0.39
CA PRO A 388 4.59 -20.97 0.49
C PRO A 388 4.54 -21.53 1.90
N ILE A 389 5.00 -20.74 2.86
CA ILE A 389 4.87 -21.06 4.26
C ILE A 389 3.55 -20.51 4.77
N LYS A 390 2.80 -21.36 5.50
CA LYS A 390 1.56 -20.95 6.15
C LYS A 390 1.87 -19.88 7.19
N MET A 391 1.05 -18.83 7.20
CA MET A 391 1.19 -17.74 8.16
C MET A 391 0.18 -17.89 9.32
N PRO A 392 0.49 -17.47 10.56
CA PRO A 392 -0.33 -17.75 11.75
C PRO A 392 -1.76 -17.22 11.63
N ARG A 393 -2.76 -18.05 11.93
CA ARG A 393 -4.18 -17.67 11.93
C ARG A 393 -4.90 -18.43 13.02
N CYS A 394 -5.70 -17.74 13.81
CA CYS A 394 -6.45 -18.36 14.91
C CYS A 394 -7.95 -18.09 14.73
N ALA A 395 -8.73 -19.11 14.38
CA ALA A 395 -10.19 -18.99 14.23
C ALA A 395 -10.92 -18.92 15.59
N GLU A 396 -10.25 -19.29 16.68
CA GLU A 396 -10.83 -19.31 18.02
C GLU A 396 -10.68 -17.95 18.71
N VAL A 397 -11.78 -17.19 18.74
CA VAL A 397 -11.84 -15.84 19.34
C VAL A 397 -11.36 -15.84 20.80
N GLN A 398 -11.67 -16.87 21.58
CA GLN A 398 -11.24 -16.95 22.99
C GLN A 398 -9.72 -17.00 23.13
N ARG A 399 -9.03 -17.71 22.23
CA ARG A 399 -7.56 -17.73 22.22
C ARG A 399 -7.02 -16.36 21.85
N LEU A 400 -7.60 -15.71 20.82
CA LEU A 400 -7.24 -14.34 20.42
C LEU A 400 -7.41 -13.34 21.57
N ARG A 401 -8.47 -13.45 22.38
CA ARG A 401 -8.68 -12.63 23.58
C ARG A 401 -7.57 -12.81 24.62
N GLY A 402 -7.05 -14.03 24.75
CA GLY A 402 -5.97 -14.37 25.68
C GLY A 402 -4.57 -13.86 25.27
N MET A 403 -4.40 -13.23 24.11
CA MET A 403 -3.09 -12.75 23.65
C MET A 403 -2.56 -11.57 24.45
N HIS A 404 -3.44 -10.67 24.89
CA HIS A 404 -3.09 -9.42 25.58
C HIS A 404 -4.32 -8.84 26.30
N PRO A 405 -4.17 -8.11 27.43
CA PRO A 405 -5.30 -7.47 28.11
C PRO A 405 -6.20 -6.61 27.21
N ASN A 406 -5.63 -5.79 26.31
CA ASN A 406 -6.42 -4.99 25.36
C ASN A 406 -7.17 -5.81 24.29
N CYS A 407 -6.82 -7.09 24.12
CA CYS A 407 -7.54 -8.01 23.25
C CYS A 407 -8.68 -8.74 23.99
N ALA A 408 -8.80 -8.61 25.32
CA ALA A 408 -9.78 -9.38 26.10
C ALA A 408 -11.24 -9.14 25.66
N ALA A 409 -11.55 -7.92 25.21
CA ALA A 409 -12.87 -7.53 24.72
C ALA A 409 -13.09 -7.81 23.21
N LEU A 410 -12.14 -8.47 22.52
CA LEU A 410 -12.23 -8.73 21.08
C LEU A 410 -13.51 -9.52 20.77
N THR A 411 -14.32 -9.04 19.85
CA THR A 411 -15.56 -9.74 19.46
C THR A 411 -15.34 -10.69 18.28
N PRO A 412 -16.25 -11.64 18.01
CA PRO A 412 -16.16 -12.48 16.81
C PRO A 412 -16.12 -11.67 15.51
N LEU A 413 -16.94 -10.62 15.40
CA LEU A 413 -16.95 -9.77 14.21
C LEU A 413 -15.63 -8.99 14.07
N GLU A 414 -15.05 -8.47 15.15
CA GLU A 414 -13.74 -7.84 15.08
C GLU A 414 -12.66 -8.83 14.61
N ALA A 415 -12.71 -10.07 15.09
CA ALA A 415 -11.79 -11.11 14.64
C ALA A 415 -11.94 -11.36 13.12
N VAL A 416 -13.17 -11.46 12.60
CA VAL A 416 -13.47 -11.54 11.15
C VAL A 416 -12.96 -10.29 10.41
N TYR A 417 -13.21 -9.10 10.94
CA TYR A 417 -12.81 -7.82 10.35
C TYR A 417 -11.30 -7.74 10.11
N PHE A 418 -10.52 -8.25 11.07
CA PHE A 418 -9.06 -8.39 10.97
C PHE A 418 -8.59 -9.73 10.36
N GLY A 419 -9.50 -10.50 9.77
CA GLY A 419 -9.20 -11.75 9.05
C GLY A 419 -8.67 -12.89 9.92
N TYR A 420 -8.92 -12.86 11.23
CA TYR A 420 -8.37 -13.79 12.23
C TYR A 420 -6.84 -13.82 12.25
N ILE A 421 -6.20 -12.69 11.92
CA ILE A 421 -4.73 -12.55 11.89
C ILE A 421 -4.26 -12.04 13.25
N PRO A 422 -3.61 -12.88 14.09
CA PRO A 422 -3.25 -12.54 15.46
C PRO A 422 -2.41 -11.26 15.57
N SER A 423 -1.43 -11.11 14.69
CA SER A 423 -0.50 -9.98 14.63
C SER A 423 -1.15 -8.66 14.23
N LEU A 424 -2.12 -8.70 13.30
CA LEU A 424 -2.88 -7.53 12.90
C LEU A 424 -3.80 -7.07 14.05
N ILE A 425 -4.53 -8.02 14.65
CA ILE A 425 -5.39 -7.76 15.81
C ILE A 425 -4.57 -7.14 16.94
N TYR A 426 -3.43 -7.75 17.29
CA TYR A 426 -2.53 -7.22 18.31
C TYR A 426 -2.08 -5.80 17.97
N SER A 427 -1.59 -5.57 16.74
CA SER A 427 -1.10 -4.26 16.33
C SER A 427 -2.14 -3.16 16.43
N VAL A 428 -3.42 -3.45 16.14
CA VAL A 428 -4.52 -2.48 16.26
C VAL A 428 -4.99 -2.31 17.70
N LYS A 429 -5.04 -3.39 18.49
CA LYS A 429 -5.58 -3.35 19.87
C LYS A 429 -4.58 -2.86 20.91
N THR A 430 -3.29 -3.04 20.67
CA THR A 430 -2.23 -2.74 21.64
C THR A 430 -1.25 -1.68 21.17
N GLY A 431 -1.18 -1.45 19.86
CA GLY A 431 -0.31 -0.44 19.27
C GLY A 431 -1.12 0.70 18.67
N ASP A 432 -0.40 1.73 18.23
CA ASP A 432 -0.98 2.91 17.57
C ASP A 432 -1.15 2.69 16.06
N LEU A 433 -1.56 1.48 15.64
CA LEU A 433 -1.71 1.19 14.22
C LEU A 433 -2.96 1.87 13.65
N ASP A 434 -2.79 2.99 12.95
CA ASP A 434 -3.83 3.59 12.10
C ASP A 434 -3.85 2.92 10.72
N LEU A 435 -4.89 2.14 10.45
CA LEU A 435 -5.11 1.49 9.16
C LEU A 435 -5.29 2.49 8.01
N LYS A 436 -5.84 3.67 8.28
CA LYS A 436 -6.04 4.73 7.28
C LYS A 436 -4.71 5.33 6.87
N GLU A 437 -3.86 5.64 7.86
CA GLU A 437 -2.50 6.11 7.61
C GLU A 437 -1.71 5.09 6.80
N ARG A 438 -1.76 3.82 7.19
CA ARG A 438 -1.08 2.76 6.44
C ARG A 438 -1.59 2.57 5.02
N PHE A 439 -2.87 2.76 4.77
CA PHE A 439 -3.39 2.76 3.41
C PHE A 439 -2.84 3.94 2.60
N ARG A 440 -2.68 5.13 3.21
CA ARG A 440 -2.10 6.31 2.55
C ARG A 440 -0.61 6.14 2.21
N ASP A 441 0.13 5.37 3.01
CA ASP A 441 1.55 5.07 2.76
C ASP A 441 1.77 4.20 1.50
N ILE A 442 0.73 3.50 1.03
CA ILE A 442 0.80 2.72 -0.22
C ILE A 442 0.76 3.69 -1.39
N LEU A 443 1.78 3.65 -2.25
CA LEU A 443 1.77 4.38 -3.52
C LEU A 443 0.59 3.88 -4.37
N PRO A 444 -0.50 4.65 -4.53
CA PRO A 444 -1.70 4.12 -5.15
C PRO A 444 -1.52 4.06 -6.67
N ALA A 445 -2.07 3.03 -7.30
CA ALA A 445 -2.22 3.00 -8.76
C ALA A 445 -3.11 4.17 -9.23
N ALA A 446 -3.02 4.59 -10.49
CA ALA A 446 -3.97 5.54 -11.03
C ALA A 446 -5.39 4.95 -11.04
N LYS A 447 -6.40 5.75 -10.68
CA LYS A 447 -7.81 5.34 -10.78
C LYS A 447 -8.14 5.10 -12.26
N SER A 448 -8.55 3.88 -12.58
CA SER A 448 -8.95 3.43 -13.91
C SER A 448 -10.17 2.52 -13.78
N GLU A 449 -10.91 2.26 -14.86
CA GLU A 449 -12.02 1.29 -14.82
C GLU A 449 -11.54 -0.15 -14.58
N LYS A 450 -10.29 -0.47 -14.93
CA LYS A 450 -9.69 -1.78 -14.69
C LYS A 450 -9.50 -2.06 -13.19
N LEU A 451 -9.19 -1.04 -12.39
CA LEU A 451 -8.94 -1.20 -10.95
C LEU A 451 -10.15 -1.75 -10.15
N PRO A 452 -11.34 -1.12 -10.17
CA PRO A 452 -12.50 -1.66 -9.45
C PRO A 452 -12.91 -3.04 -10.00
N LYS A 453 -12.75 -3.28 -11.31
CA LYS A 453 -13.02 -4.59 -11.91
C LYS A 453 -12.11 -5.69 -11.34
N SER A 454 -10.79 -5.48 -11.35
CA SER A 454 -9.84 -6.44 -10.79
C SER A 454 -10.05 -6.61 -9.28
N PHE A 455 -10.26 -5.52 -8.54
CA PHE A 455 -10.56 -5.58 -7.10
C PHE A 455 -11.80 -6.44 -6.78
N LEU A 456 -12.94 -6.18 -7.43
CA LEU A 456 -14.18 -6.91 -7.17
C LEU A 456 -14.08 -8.38 -7.60
N SER A 457 -13.43 -8.64 -8.74
CA SER A 457 -13.16 -10.01 -9.21
C SER A 457 -12.40 -10.79 -8.14
N GLU A 458 -11.25 -10.28 -7.68
CA GLU A 458 -10.43 -10.94 -6.65
C GLU A 458 -11.15 -11.06 -5.30
N PHE A 459 -11.92 -10.04 -4.93
CA PHE A 459 -12.69 -10.04 -3.69
C PHE A 459 -13.67 -11.21 -3.64
N PHE A 460 -14.41 -11.44 -4.72
CA PHE A 460 -15.46 -12.45 -4.79
C PHE A 460 -14.95 -13.84 -5.18
N THR A 461 -14.09 -13.96 -6.19
CA THR A 461 -13.59 -15.27 -6.67
C THR A 461 -12.49 -15.82 -5.79
N GLY A 462 -11.74 -14.94 -5.11
CA GLY A 462 -10.50 -15.28 -4.40
C GLY A 462 -9.38 -15.78 -5.32
N GLU A 463 -9.54 -15.60 -6.63
CA GLU A 463 -8.53 -15.91 -7.63
C GLU A 463 -7.74 -14.66 -7.96
N ARG A 464 -6.42 -14.77 -7.94
CA ARG A 464 -5.56 -13.63 -8.19
C ARG A 464 -5.48 -13.32 -9.69
N GLY A 465 -5.72 -12.06 -10.04
CA GLY A 465 -5.56 -11.56 -11.40
C GLY A 465 -4.09 -11.44 -11.87
N PRO A 466 -3.88 -11.03 -13.13
CA PRO A 466 -2.55 -10.87 -13.72
C PRO A 466 -1.64 -9.88 -12.96
N ASP A 467 -0.32 -10.06 -13.11
CA ASP A 467 0.71 -9.24 -12.44
C ASP A 467 0.76 -7.78 -12.90
N HIS A 468 0.21 -7.49 -14.08
CA HIS A 468 0.16 -6.14 -14.65
C HIS A 468 -1.17 -5.42 -14.33
N ASP A 469 -2.03 -6.01 -13.50
CA ASP A 469 -3.28 -5.37 -13.10
C ASP A 469 -3.01 -4.23 -12.10
N PRO A 470 -3.72 -3.09 -12.21
CA PRO A 470 -3.51 -1.95 -11.30
C PRO A 470 -3.81 -2.29 -9.83
N VAL A 471 -4.61 -3.33 -9.58
CA VAL A 471 -4.92 -3.79 -8.22
C VAL A 471 -3.68 -4.27 -7.46
N ARG A 472 -2.61 -4.64 -8.18
CA ARG A 472 -1.35 -5.15 -7.62
C ARG A 472 -0.62 -4.14 -6.75
N ALA A 473 -0.85 -2.84 -6.95
CA ALA A 473 -0.37 -1.79 -6.03
C ALA A 473 -0.86 -2.00 -4.58
N PHE A 474 -1.94 -2.77 -4.39
CA PHE A 474 -2.59 -3.01 -3.11
C PHE A 474 -2.35 -4.44 -2.58
N ASP A 475 -1.42 -5.22 -3.14
CA ASP A 475 -1.15 -6.60 -2.70
C ASP A 475 -0.78 -6.68 -1.20
N ALA A 476 -0.15 -5.62 -0.66
CA ALA A 476 0.15 -5.47 0.77
C ALA A 476 -1.08 -5.41 1.69
N LEU A 477 -2.30 -5.35 1.15
CA LEU A 477 -3.57 -5.36 1.88
C LEU A 477 -4.27 -6.72 1.88
N THR A 478 -3.67 -7.70 1.22
CA THR A 478 -4.27 -9.01 0.96
C THR A 478 -3.46 -10.13 1.62
N GLU A 479 -4.05 -11.32 1.73
CA GLU A 479 -3.29 -12.53 2.01
C GLU A 479 -3.39 -13.51 0.84
N SER A 480 -2.42 -14.42 0.72
CA SER A 480 -2.42 -15.49 -0.28
C SER A 480 -2.49 -16.85 0.40
N PRO A 481 -3.69 -17.43 0.61
CA PRO A 481 -3.83 -18.70 1.33
C PRO A 481 -3.15 -19.88 0.62
N LYS A 482 -3.13 -19.85 -0.71
CA LYS A 482 -2.54 -20.86 -1.60
C LYS A 482 -2.05 -20.18 -2.87
N ARG A 483 -1.22 -20.88 -3.65
CA ARG A 483 -0.76 -20.40 -4.96
C ARG A 483 -1.95 -20.03 -5.86
N GLY A 484 -1.91 -18.83 -6.44
CA GLY A 484 -2.97 -18.30 -7.30
C GLY A 484 -4.22 -17.83 -6.57
N GLN A 485 -4.29 -18.01 -5.24
CA GLN A 485 -5.39 -17.50 -4.42
C GLN A 485 -5.01 -16.20 -3.73
N ILE A 486 -6.01 -15.35 -3.57
CA ILE A 486 -5.92 -14.07 -2.87
C ILE A 486 -7.17 -13.88 -2.01
N ARG A 487 -7.00 -13.19 -0.88
CA ARG A 487 -8.12 -12.79 -0.03
C ARG A 487 -7.90 -11.38 0.48
N TRP A 488 -8.93 -10.56 0.38
CA TRP A 488 -8.94 -9.21 0.92
C TRP A 488 -9.32 -9.21 2.39
N ILE A 489 -8.53 -8.51 3.21
CA ILE A 489 -8.83 -8.34 4.64
C ILE A 489 -9.83 -7.19 4.78
N LEU A 490 -10.96 -7.45 5.43
CA LEU A 490 -12.10 -6.52 5.49
C LEU A 490 -11.72 -5.15 6.06
N ALA A 491 -10.82 -5.12 7.04
CA ALA A 491 -10.24 -3.90 7.59
C ALA A 491 -9.62 -2.95 6.55
N TYR A 492 -9.05 -3.49 5.48
CA TYR A 492 -8.48 -2.71 4.38
C TYR A 492 -9.47 -2.48 3.23
N VAL A 493 -10.49 -3.32 3.10
CA VAL A 493 -11.53 -3.18 2.07
C VAL A 493 -12.30 -1.87 2.22
N GLY A 494 -12.55 -1.42 3.46
CA GLY A 494 -13.18 -0.11 3.71
C GLY A 494 -12.38 1.04 3.10
N GLN A 495 -11.06 1.03 3.29
CA GLN A 495 -10.15 2.02 2.70
C GLN A 495 -10.13 1.93 1.17
N MET A 496 -10.13 0.71 0.62
CA MET A 496 -10.20 0.49 -0.83
C MET A 496 -11.51 1.04 -1.42
N CYS A 497 -12.65 0.84 -0.75
CA CYS A 497 -13.93 1.41 -1.17
C CYS A 497 -13.89 2.95 -1.16
N CYS A 498 -13.37 3.56 -0.09
CA CYS A 498 -13.16 5.01 -0.02
C CYS A 498 -12.26 5.52 -1.16
N TYR A 499 -11.17 4.82 -1.44
CA TYR A 499 -10.26 5.13 -2.53
C TYR A 499 -10.95 5.07 -3.91
N LEU A 500 -11.81 4.08 -4.15
CA LEU A 500 -12.59 3.94 -5.37
C LEU A 500 -13.77 4.93 -5.47
N GLY A 501 -14.01 5.74 -4.42
CA GLY A 501 -15.11 6.72 -4.37
C GLY A 501 -16.41 6.17 -3.79
N TRP A 502 -16.42 4.94 -3.29
CA TRP A 502 -17.59 4.26 -2.68
C TRP A 502 -17.66 4.56 -1.19
N LYS A 503 -17.68 5.86 -0.85
CA LYS A 503 -17.52 6.34 0.53
C LYS A 503 -18.52 5.73 1.51
N GLN A 504 -19.78 5.57 1.09
CA GLN A 504 -20.82 5.02 1.96
C GLN A 504 -20.55 3.55 2.33
N VAL A 505 -20.08 2.74 1.37
CA VAL A 505 -19.68 1.35 1.61
C VAL A 505 -18.46 1.29 2.53
N GLY A 506 -17.48 2.17 2.28
CA GLY A 506 -16.30 2.30 3.15
C GLY A 506 -16.68 2.64 4.59
N ALA A 507 -17.60 3.59 4.79
CA ALA A 507 -18.10 3.99 6.10
C ALA A 507 -18.81 2.82 6.82
N TRP A 508 -19.66 2.06 6.14
CA TRP A 508 -20.31 0.88 6.73
C TRP A 508 -19.31 -0.19 7.16
N ILE A 509 -18.27 -0.43 6.36
CA ILE A 509 -17.21 -1.36 6.73
C ILE A 509 -16.45 -0.87 7.96
N GLU A 510 -16.17 0.43 8.07
CA GLU A 510 -15.52 1.02 9.26
C GLU A 510 -16.39 0.98 10.51
N GLU A 511 -17.72 1.01 10.37
CA GLU A 511 -18.68 0.93 11.49
C GLU A 511 -18.79 -0.51 12.07
N LEU A 512 -18.41 -1.55 11.32
CA LEU A 512 -18.54 -2.96 11.72
C LEU A 512 -18.02 -3.26 13.14
N PRO A 513 -16.77 -2.90 13.52
CA PRO A 513 -16.27 -3.15 14.88
C PRO A 513 -17.17 -2.57 15.97
N SER A 514 -17.80 -1.41 15.73
CA SER A 514 -18.68 -0.76 16.72
C SER A 514 -19.99 -1.51 16.95
N TRP A 515 -20.47 -2.26 15.96
CA TRP A 515 -21.71 -3.05 16.05
C TRP A 515 -21.51 -4.38 16.75
N SER A 516 -20.25 -4.82 16.84
CA SER A 516 -19.89 -6.07 17.48
C SER A 516 -20.14 -6.12 18.99
N GLY A 517 -20.29 -4.97 19.66
CA GLY A 517 -20.72 -4.91 21.07
C GLY A 517 -22.19 -5.35 21.29
N LYS A 518 -22.94 -5.58 20.21
CA LYS A 518 -24.37 -5.95 20.23
C LYS A 518 -24.60 -7.30 19.53
N VAL A 519 -23.75 -8.30 19.78
CA VAL A 519 -23.80 -9.61 19.07
C VAL A 519 -25.19 -10.26 19.07
N GLU A 520 -25.96 -10.08 20.14
CA GLU A 520 -27.33 -10.62 20.23
C GLU A 520 -28.32 -10.01 19.23
N SER A 521 -28.02 -8.82 18.69
CA SER A 521 -28.95 -8.11 17.81
C SER A 521 -28.85 -8.54 16.34
N GLY A 522 -27.82 -9.30 15.95
CA GLY A 522 -27.61 -9.72 14.55
C GLY A 522 -27.16 -8.65 13.55
N GLN A 523 -26.90 -7.44 14.03
CA GLN A 523 -26.56 -6.27 13.20
C GLN A 523 -25.21 -6.44 12.48
N ASP A 524 -24.30 -7.19 13.08
CA ASP A 524 -23.02 -7.56 12.48
C ASP A 524 -23.20 -8.34 11.17
N TRP A 525 -24.02 -9.38 11.20
CA TRP A 525 -24.32 -10.20 10.04
C TRP A 525 -25.10 -9.45 8.96
N GLU A 526 -26.13 -8.69 9.36
CA GLU A 526 -26.89 -7.82 8.46
C GLU A 526 -25.96 -6.87 7.68
N THR A 527 -24.97 -6.33 8.36
CA THR A 527 -24.00 -5.41 7.76
C THR A 527 -23.06 -6.11 6.80
N VAL A 528 -22.54 -7.28 7.17
CA VAL A 528 -21.70 -8.08 6.28
C VAL A 528 -22.43 -8.35 4.96
N LEU A 529 -23.73 -8.68 5.03
CA LEU A 529 -24.56 -8.88 3.85
C LEU A 529 -24.85 -7.58 3.10
N LEU A 530 -25.08 -6.48 3.78
CA LEU A 530 -25.28 -5.17 3.16
C LEU A 530 -24.02 -4.74 2.38
N VAL A 531 -22.84 -4.96 2.96
CA VAL A 531 -21.54 -4.74 2.28
C VAL A 531 -21.41 -5.65 1.06
N ALA A 532 -21.71 -6.94 1.20
CA ALA A 532 -21.70 -7.88 0.08
C ALA A 532 -22.65 -7.43 -1.04
N LEU A 533 -23.88 -7.04 -0.70
CA LEU A 533 -24.88 -6.55 -1.64
C LEU A 533 -24.36 -5.31 -2.40
N CYS A 534 -23.84 -4.31 -1.70
CA CYS A 534 -23.28 -3.13 -2.36
C CYS A 534 -22.15 -3.48 -3.31
N LEU A 535 -21.21 -4.32 -2.88
CA LEU A 535 -20.09 -4.73 -3.71
C LEU A 535 -20.55 -5.57 -4.92
N ARG A 536 -21.59 -6.40 -4.79
CA ARG A 536 -22.23 -7.12 -5.91
C ARG A 536 -22.91 -6.16 -6.89
N CYS A 537 -23.55 -5.10 -6.40
CA CYS A 537 -24.12 -4.06 -7.26
C CYS A 537 -23.02 -3.29 -8.02
N TYR A 538 -21.89 -2.99 -7.38
CA TYR A 538 -20.72 -2.46 -8.09
C TYR A 538 -20.13 -3.47 -9.08
N GLU A 539 -20.07 -4.76 -8.75
CA GLU A 539 -19.61 -5.80 -9.66
C GLU A 539 -20.47 -5.86 -10.93
N ALA A 540 -21.80 -5.78 -10.81
CA ALA A 540 -22.71 -5.72 -11.95
C ALA A 540 -22.43 -4.54 -12.91
N LYS A 541 -21.86 -3.44 -12.41
CA LYS A 541 -21.43 -2.30 -13.23
C LYS A 541 -20.18 -2.63 -14.07
N TYR A 542 -19.23 -3.41 -13.54
CA TYR A 542 -17.93 -3.65 -14.16
C TYR A 542 -17.78 -5.03 -14.82
N SER A 543 -18.62 -6.00 -14.45
CA SER A 543 -18.55 -7.41 -14.81
C SER A 543 -19.97 -8.01 -14.91
N GLU A 544 -20.06 -9.33 -15.07
CA GLU A 544 -21.36 -10.02 -15.08
C GLU A 544 -22.01 -9.97 -13.70
N PRO A 545 -23.31 -9.65 -13.62
CA PRO A 545 -24.01 -9.56 -12.35
C PRO A 545 -24.18 -10.94 -11.71
N HIS A 546 -24.05 -11.01 -10.38
CA HIS A 546 -24.38 -12.22 -9.63
C HIS A 546 -25.88 -12.55 -9.77
N GLU A 547 -26.20 -13.84 -9.94
CA GLU A 547 -27.56 -14.32 -10.23
C GLU A 547 -28.63 -13.84 -9.23
N LEU A 548 -28.26 -13.70 -7.95
CA LEU A 548 -29.17 -13.28 -6.90
C LEU A 548 -29.61 -11.81 -7.02
N LEU A 549 -28.87 -10.97 -7.76
CA LEU A 549 -29.33 -9.62 -8.09
C LEU A 549 -30.57 -9.66 -9.00
N GLY A 550 -30.77 -10.76 -9.72
CA GLY A 550 -31.96 -11.01 -10.53
C GLY A 550 -32.05 -10.20 -11.81
N LEU A 551 -30.91 -9.68 -12.29
CA LEU A 551 -30.84 -9.02 -13.59
C LEU A 551 -30.98 -10.07 -14.69
N ALA A 552 -31.78 -9.78 -15.72
CA ALA A 552 -31.95 -10.69 -16.85
C ALA A 552 -30.60 -10.94 -17.54
N LYS A 553 -30.40 -12.13 -18.11
CA LYS A 553 -29.21 -12.41 -18.92
C LYS A 553 -29.19 -11.45 -20.11
N GLY A 554 -28.13 -10.65 -20.23
CA GLY A 554 -28.03 -9.60 -21.26
C GLY A 554 -28.68 -8.27 -20.89
N ALA A 555 -29.15 -8.08 -19.65
CA ALA A 555 -29.56 -6.77 -19.14
C ALA A 555 -28.42 -5.74 -19.31
N LEU A 556 -28.80 -4.48 -19.55
CA LEU A 556 -27.84 -3.42 -19.73
C LEU A 556 -27.03 -3.20 -18.45
N ARG A 557 -25.71 -3.03 -18.58
CA ARG A 557 -24.85 -2.79 -17.42
C ARG A 557 -25.22 -1.46 -16.75
N PRO A 558 -25.34 -1.41 -15.41
CA PRO A 558 -25.59 -0.17 -14.69
C PRO A 558 -24.52 0.87 -14.97
N ALA A 559 -24.91 2.04 -15.45
CA ALA A 559 -24.04 3.20 -15.55
C ALA A 559 -23.75 3.81 -14.16
N ALA A 560 -24.72 3.70 -13.23
CA ALA A 560 -24.61 4.21 -11.87
C ALA A 560 -24.99 3.17 -10.80
N VAL A 561 -24.35 3.27 -9.65
CA VAL A 561 -24.71 2.55 -8.43
C VAL A 561 -24.89 3.58 -7.31
N TYR A 562 -26.08 3.64 -6.74
CA TYR A 562 -26.42 4.49 -5.61
C TYR A 562 -26.51 3.65 -4.35
N VAL A 563 -25.99 4.17 -3.23
CA VAL A 563 -26.00 3.48 -1.94
C VAL A 563 -26.44 4.49 -0.90
N GLU A 564 -27.65 4.31 -0.37
CA GLU A 564 -28.31 5.31 0.47
C GLU A 564 -28.84 4.72 1.78
N LYS A 565 -28.71 5.49 2.86
CA LYS A 565 -29.47 5.25 4.11
C LYS A 565 -30.85 5.89 3.93
N VAL A 566 -31.92 5.11 4.07
CA VAL A 566 -33.29 5.63 3.93
C VAL A 566 -33.65 6.42 5.18
N PRO A 567 -34.21 7.64 5.06
CA PRO A 567 -34.70 8.42 6.19
C PRO A 567 -35.67 7.62 7.05
N GLN A 568 -35.68 7.91 8.35
CA GLN A 568 -36.41 7.11 9.33
C GLN A 568 -37.93 7.16 9.08
N GLU A 569 -38.44 8.32 8.66
CA GLU A 569 -39.83 8.58 8.27
C GLU A 569 -40.26 7.81 7.01
N ASN A 570 -39.31 7.38 6.18
CA ASN A 570 -39.56 6.61 4.96
C ASN A 570 -39.19 5.12 5.09
N SER A 571 -38.80 4.67 6.29
CA SER A 571 -38.35 3.30 6.57
C SER A 571 -39.47 2.42 7.17
N THR A 572 -40.73 2.65 6.84
CA THR A 572 -41.86 1.90 7.46
C THR A 572 -42.10 0.55 6.79
N ASN A 573 -42.16 0.51 5.46
CA ASN A 573 -42.33 -0.72 4.69
C ASN A 573 -41.69 -0.59 3.28
N PRO A 574 -41.53 -1.68 2.52
CA PRO A 574 -40.86 -1.65 1.21
C PRO A 574 -41.52 -0.74 0.17
N GLU A 575 -42.85 -0.56 0.20
CA GLU A 575 -43.56 0.31 -0.75
C GLU A 575 -43.27 1.79 -0.48
N VAL A 576 -43.21 2.18 0.80
CA VAL A 576 -42.85 3.55 1.21
C VAL A 576 -41.40 3.87 0.86
N ILE A 577 -40.48 2.92 1.07
CA ILE A 577 -39.07 3.05 0.67
C ILE A 577 -38.99 3.25 -0.86
N LEU A 578 -39.71 2.44 -1.63
CA LEU A 578 -39.75 2.54 -3.09
C LEU A 578 -40.34 3.87 -3.56
N ALA A 579 -41.42 4.34 -2.93
CA ALA A 579 -42.04 5.63 -3.25
C ALA A 579 -41.07 6.79 -2.98
N TRP A 580 -40.36 6.77 -1.85
CA TRP A 580 -39.33 7.74 -1.53
C TRP A 580 -38.20 7.74 -2.56
N TRP A 581 -37.73 6.56 -2.98
CA TRP A 581 -36.69 6.45 -4.00
C TRP A 581 -37.16 6.98 -5.36
N LYS A 582 -38.39 6.67 -5.78
CA LYS A 582 -38.98 7.20 -7.03
C LYS A 582 -39.12 8.73 -7.02
N GLY A 583 -39.19 9.35 -5.85
CA GLY A 583 -39.15 10.80 -5.70
C GLY A 583 -37.76 11.42 -5.93
N GLN A 584 -36.70 10.62 -5.97
CA GLN A 584 -35.33 11.10 -6.20
C GLN A 584 -35.11 11.48 -7.67
N ARG A 585 -34.33 12.55 -7.90
CA ARG A 585 -34.01 13.01 -9.25
C ARG A 585 -32.85 12.21 -9.85
N ILE A 586 -33.15 11.05 -10.41
CA ILE A 586 -32.15 10.18 -11.07
C ILE A 586 -32.03 10.53 -12.56
N ARG A 587 -30.80 10.87 -12.99
CA ARG A 587 -30.50 11.27 -14.38
C ARG A 587 -29.72 10.23 -15.18
N THR A 588 -29.16 9.23 -14.50
CA THR A 588 -28.27 8.23 -15.11
C THR A 588 -28.96 6.88 -15.10
N TYR A 589 -29.09 6.28 -16.28
CA TYR A 589 -29.69 4.96 -16.49
C TYR A 589 -28.79 4.14 -17.44
N PRO A 590 -28.76 2.81 -17.34
CA PRO A 590 -29.36 2.02 -16.26
C PRO A 590 -28.70 2.30 -14.90
N TYR A 591 -29.40 2.07 -13.80
CA TYR A 591 -28.81 2.18 -12.47
C TYR A 591 -29.20 1.01 -11.56
N ILE A 592 -28.39 0.79 -10.52
CA ILE A 592 -28.78 0.04 -9.33
C ILE A 592 -28.76 0.97 -8.12
N ALA A 593 -29.78 0.93 -7.28
CA ALA A 593 -29.81 1.62 -6.00
C ALA A 593 -29.92 0.61 -4.87
N VAL A 594 -29.04 0.70 -3.86
CA VAL A 594 -29.09 -0.08 -2.63
C VAL A 594 -29.55 0.82 -1.51
N LEU A 595 -30.66 0.44 -0.87
CA LEU A 595 -31.37 1.22 0.12
C LEU A 595 -31.33 0.49 1.45
N SER A 596 -30.65 1.07 2.44
CA SER A 596 -30.57 0.53 3.80
C SER A 596 -31.50 1.33 4.72
N PRO A 597 -32.68 0.80 5.08
CA PRO A 597 -33.55 1.44 6.06
C PRO A 597 -32.93 1.46 7.45
N THR A 598 -33.43 2.35 8.30
CA THR A 598 -33.00 2.38 9.70
C THR A 598 -33.55 1.16 10.44
N PHE A 599 -32.64 0.29 10.93
CA PHE A 599 -32.88 -1.07 11.44
C PHE A 599 -34.07 -1.26 12.41
N SER A 600 -34.42 -0.25 13.21
CA SER A 600 -35.43 -0.39 14.25
C SER A 600 -36.89 -0.27 13.78
N LYS A 601 -37.15 0.13 12.53
CA LYS A 601 -38.52 0.42 12.06
C LYS A 601 -39.01 -0.40 10.87
N THR A 602 -38.11 -0.98 10.07
CA THR A 602 -38.53 -1.87 8.98
C THR A 602 -38.52 -3.31 9.45
N GLU A 603 -39.70 -3.90 9.61
CA GLU A 603 -39.83 -5.29 10.04
C GLU A 603 -39.58 -6.29 8.91
N ILE A 604 -39.87 -5.89 7.66
CA ILE A 604 -39.93 -6.81 6.52
C ILE A 604 -38.56 -7.06 5.87
N VAL A 605 -37.75 -6.00 5.68
CA VAL A 605 -36.47 -6.07 4.96
C VAL A 605 -35.39 -5.26 5.67
N ASP A 606 -34.17 -5.77 5.66
CA ASP A 606 -32.97 -5.11 6.21
C ASP A 606 -32.26 -4.25 5.15
N ALA A 607 -32.44 -4.58 3.88
CA ALA A 607 -32.11 -3.71 2.76
C ALA A 607 -32.96 -4.03 1.54
N MET A 608 -33.02 -3.07 0.63
CA MET A 608 -33.63 -3.24 -0.69
C MET A 608 -32.64 -2.85 -1.77
N TRP A 609 -32.81 -3.43 -2.95
CA TRP A 609 -32.18 -2.86 -4.14
C TRP A 609 -33.14 -2.78 -5.30
N ILE A 610 -32.90 -1.77 -6.13
CA ILE A 610 -33.74 -1.38 -7.25
C ILE A 610 -32.85 -1.30 -8.49
N TYR A 611 -33.23 -1.97 -9.57
CA TYR A 611 -32.63 -1.80 -10.88
C TYR A 611 -33.64 -1.21 -11.86
N GLN A 612 -33.20 -0.23 -12.65
CA GLN A 612 -34.06 0.40 -13.65
C GLN A 612 -33.24 0.76 -14.91
N GLU A 613 -33.72 0.32 -16.07
CA GLU A 613 -33.00 0.44 -17.35
C GLU A 613 -33.10 1.82 -17.99
N SER A 614 -34.24 2.48 -17.81
CA SER A 614 -34.55 3.80 -18.35
C SER A 614 -35.59 4.48 -17.45
N ALA A 615 -35.79 5.79 -17.62
CA ALA A 615 -36.79 6.52 -16.84
C ALA A 615 -38.22 5.98 -16.99
N THR A 616 -38.53 5.31 -18.10
CA THR A 616 -39.86 4.76 -18.40
C THR A 616 -39.96 3.25 -18.16
N ALA A 617 -38.85 2.54 -17.97
CA ALA A 617 -38.84 1.11 -17.72
C ALA A 617 -39.40 0.78 -16.32
N SER A 618 -40.06 -0.36 -16.20
CA SER A 618 -40.46 -0.92 -14.90
C SER A 618 -39.22 -1.19 -14.05
N CYS A 619 -39.31 -0.91 -12.75
CA CYS A 619 -38.24 -1.22 -11.81
C CYS A 619 -38.25 -2.70 -11.44
N LEU A 620 -37.08 -3.34 -11.45
CA LEU A 620 -36.86 -4.59 -10.72
C LEU A 620 -36.59 -4.23 -9.26
N VAL A 621 -37.41 -4.73 -8.34
CA VAL A 621 -37.29 -4.42 -6.91
C VAL A 621 -37.12 -5.71 -6.13
N ARG A 622 -36.10 -5.74 -5.26
CA ARG A 622 -35.81 -6.87 -4.39
C ARG A 622 -35.50 -6.42 -2.98
N GLY A 623 -35.83 -7.28 -2.02
CA GLY A 623 -35.52 -7.10 -0.61
C GLY A 623 -34.59 -8.19 -0.10
N MET A 624 -33.83 -7.89 0.95
CA MET A 624 -33.13 -8.91 1.73
C MET A 624 -33.56 -8.87 3.19
N GLN A 625 -33.60 -10.03 3.83
CA GLN A 625 -33.70 -10.17 5.27
C GLN A 625 -32.58 -11.09 5.77
N ALA A 626 -31.97 -10.68 6.87
CA ALA A 626 -30.74 -11.18 7.43
C ALA A 626 -30.76 -11.23 8.96
N LYS A 627 -31.67 -10.52 9.66
CA LYS A 627 -31.72 -10.45 11.13
C LYS A 627 -31.39 -11.77 11.81
N LEU A 628 -30.42 -11.81 12.73
CA LEU A 628 -30.19 -12.95 13.63
C LEU A 628 -31.19 -12.85 14.80
N GLY A 629 -31.81 -13.97 15.23
CA GLY A 629 -32.90 -13.98 16.23
C GLY A 629 -34.33 -14.22 15.73
N SER A 630 -34.79 -13.67 14.60
CA SER A 630 -36.17 -13.90 14.09
C SER A 630 -36.26 -15.16 13.22
N THR A 631 -37.27 -16.02 13.39
CA THR A 631 -37.37 -17.31 12.66
C THR A 631 -37.56 -17.12 11.15
N TYR A 632 -38.46 -16.23 10.73
CA TYR A 632 -38.88 -16.05 9.34
C TYR A 632 -39.39 -14.63 9.07
N PRO A 633 -39.51 -14.21 7.79
CA PRO A 633 -40.28 -13.03 7.46
C PRO A 633 -41.68 -13.11 8.08
N THR A 634 -42.09 -12.08 8.80
CA THR A 634 -43.41 -12.01 9.44
C THR A 634 -44.51 -11.69 8.43
N GLN A 635 -44.14 -11.15 7.26
CA GLN A 635 -45.05 -10.69 6.22
C GLN A 635 -44.60 -11.18 4.83
N ASP A 636 -45.56 -11.31 3.91
CA ASP A 636 -45.26 -11.55 2.49
C ASP A 636 -44.56 -10.32 1.89
N MET A 637 -43.69 -10.52 0.91
CA MET A 637 -43.17 -9.38 0.13
C MET A 637 -44.30 -8.73 -0.67
N PRO A 638 -44.30 -7.42 -0.91
CA PRO A 638 -45.29 -6.77 -1.76
C PRO A 638 -45.34 -7.31 -3.20
N LEU A 639 -46.47 -7.09 -3.89
CA LEU A 639 -46.63 -7.52 -5.28
C LEU A 639 -45.59 -6.85 -6.18
N GLY A 640 -44.98 -7.61 -7.09
CA GLY A 640 -43.93 -7.13 -7.98
C GLY A 640 -42.54 -7.06 -7.33
N MET A 641 -42.37 -7.51 -6.08
CA MET A 641 -41.08 -7.61 -5.40
C MET A 641 -40.72 -9.06 -5.07
N LEU A 642 -39.41 -9.36 -4.99
CA LEU A 642 -38.90 -10.64 -4.49
C LEU A 642 -37.99 -10.41 -3.28
N GLY A 643 -38.24 -11.14 -2.20
CA GLY A 643 -37.41 -11.13 -0.98
C GLY A 643 -36.41 -12.27 -1.00
N LEU A 644 -35.19 -12.02 -0.51
CA LEU A 644 -34.17 -13.03 -0.30
C LEU A 644 -33.90 -13.18 1.21
N LEU A 645 -33.99 -14.41 1.72
CA LEU A 645 -33.64 -14.71 3.10
C LEU A 645 -32.21 -15.27 3.17
N PHE A 646 -31.31 -14.49 3.78
CA PHE A 646 -29.90 -14.86 3.94
C PHE A 646 -29.63 -15.54 5.28
N ARG A 647 -30.28 -16.70 5.49
CA ARG A 647 -30.04 -17.61 6.61
C ARG A 647 -29.93 -19.04 6.11
N GLY A 648 -28.89 -19.75 6.51
CA GLY A 648 -28.52 -21.07 5.98
C GLY A 648 -29.39 -22.26 6.42
N LYS A 649 -30.55 -22.04 7.04
CA LYS A 649 -31.56 -23.08 7.30
C LYS A 649 -32.88 -22.67 6.65
N ALA A 650 -33.20 -23.27 5.50
CA ALA A 650 -34.57 -23.24 4.99
C ALA A 650 -35.48 -24.01 5.96
N PRO A 651 -36.76 -23.64 6.11
CA PRO A 651 -37.68 -24.41 6.97
C PRO A 651 -37.73 -25.88 6.51
N GLU A 652 -37.44 -26.81 7.43
CA GLU A 652 -37.42 -28.27 7.16
C GLU A 652 -38.81 -28.82 6.81
N THR A 653 -39.87 -28.12 7.22
CA THR A 653 -41.25 -28.42 6.85
C THR A 653 -41.79 -27.33 5.94
N SER A 654 -42.02 -27.70 4.68
CA SER A 654 -42.73 -26.93 3.66
C SER A 654 -44.24 -26.72 3.95
N GLY A 655 -44.67 -26.92 5.20
CA GLY A 655 -46.05 -26.70 5.63
C GLY A 655 -46.24 -25.27 6.10
N ASN A 656 -46.96 -24.45 5.33
CA ASN A 656 -47.51 -23.13 5.69
C ASN A 656 -46.54 -22.00 6.13
N LEU A 657 -45.24 -22.24 6.29
CA LEU A 657 -44.26 -21.23 6.72
C LEU A 657 -43.53 -20.50 5.56
N ALA A 658 -43.60 -21.02 4.34
CA ALA A 658 -43.02 -20.37 3.16
C ALA A 658 -43.88 -19.16 2.77
N ARG A 659 -43.42 -17.95 3.12
CA ARG A 659 -44.09 -16.70 2.76
C ARG A 659 -44.05 -16.49 1.25
N GLN A 660 -45.12 -15.92 0.70
CA GLN A 660 -45.18 -15.67 -0.73
C GLN A 660 -44.08 -14.69 -1.14
N ARG A 661 -43.48 -14.95 -2.32
CA ARG A 661 -42.46 -14.08 -2.94
C ARG A 661 -41.18 -13.94 -2.10
N TRP A 662 -40.88 -14.91 -1.25
CA TRP A 662 -39.57 -15.07 -0.60
C TRP A 662 -38.80 -16.25 -1.19
N LYS A 663 -37.52 -16.04 -1.50
CA LYS A 663 -36.56 -17.10 -1.82
C LYS A 663 -35.68 -17.37 -0.59
N TYR A 664 -35.71 -18.62 -0.13
CA TYR A 664 -34.91 -19.11 0.98
C TYR A 664 -33.58 -19.62 0.41
N LEU A 665 -32.47 -18.96 0.74
CA LEU A 665 -31.18 -19.27 0.15
C LEU A 665 -30.52 -20.44 0.88
N THR A 666 -29.91 -21.33 0.11
CA THR A 666 -29.03 -22.38 0.63
C THR A 666 -27.72 -21.80 1.17
N ALA A 667 -27.01 -22.56 2.01
CA ALA A 667 -25.69 -22.15 2.50
C ALA A 667 -24.70 -21.90 1.34
N SER A 668 -24.77 -22.69 0.27
CA SER A 668 -23.96 -22.54 -0.94
C SER A 668 -24.25 -21.21 -1.66
N GLU A 669 -25.52 -20.87 -1.85
CA GLU A 669 -25.91 -19.59 -2.47
C GLU A 669 -25.46 -18.38 -1.64
N ILE A 670 -25.54 -18.47 -0.30
CA ILE A 670 -25.05 -17.41 0.61
C ILE A 670 -23.53 -17.28 0.48
N GLN A 671 -22.78 -18.38 0.53
CA GLN A 671 -21.32 -18.36 0.36
C GLN A 671 -20.90 -17.83 -1.01
N SER A 672 -21.63 -18.22 -2.07
CA SER A 672 -21.44 -17.68 -3.41
C SER A 672 -21.65 -16.16 -3.41
N PHE A 673 -22.75 -15.67 -2.82
CA PHE A 673 -23.05 -14.24 -2.75
C PHE A 673 -21.97 -13.45 -2.01
N LEU A 674 -21.53 -13.92 -0.85
CA LEU A 674 -20.46 -13.31 -0.05
C LEU A 674 -19.12 -13.30 -0.79
N GLY A 675 -18.84 -14.36 -1.55
CA GLY A 675 -17.54 -14.60 -2.18
C GLY A 675 -16.42 -14.90 -1.17
N LYS A 676 -15.21 -15.17 -1.69
CA LYS A 676 -14.10 -15.72 -0.90
C LYS A 676 -13.57 -14.81 0.21
N SER A 677 -13.70 -13.49 0.06
CA SER A 677 -13.20 -12.54 1.07
C SER A 677 -14.14 -12.38 2.27
N LEU A 678 -15.46 -12.53 2.08
CA LEU A 678 -16.44 -12.44 3.17
C LEU A 678 -16.92 -13.79 3.69
N THR A 679 -16.62 -14.91 3.02
CA THR A 679 -17.09 -16.24 3.47
C THR A 679 -16.67 -16.56 4.91
N ALA A 680 -15.52 -16.05 5.37
CA ALA A 680 -15.05 -16.23 6.76
C ALA A 680 -15.92 -15.50 7.81
N ALA A 681 -16.77 -14.56 7.39
CA ALA A 681 -17.75 -13.88 8.22
C ALA A 681 -19.06 -14.67 8.36
N CYS A 682 -19.27 -15.71 7.55
CA CYS A 682 -20.47 -16.52 7.61
C CYS A 682 -20.50 -17.28 8.95
N PRO A 683 -21.59 -17.21 9.73
CA PRO A 683 -21.72 -17.96 10.96
C PRO A 683 -21.52 -19.46 10.74
N ALA A 684 -20.65 -20.09 11.53
CA ALA A 684 -20.45 -21.55 11.47
C ALA A 684 -21.73 -22.31 11.84
N HIS A 685 -22.49 -21.75 12.79
CA HIS A 685 -23.80 -22.23 13.20
C HIS A 685 -24.76 -21.05 13.27
N TRP A 686 -25.95 -21.23 12.70
CA TRP A 686 -27.05 -20.30 12.89
C TRP A 686 -27.65 -20.54 14.27
N PRO A 687 -27.88 -19.51 15.09
CA PRO A 687 -28.50 -19.69 16.39
C PRO A 687 -29.83 -20.42 16.23
N ASN A 688 -30.03 -21.49 17.01
CA ASN A 688 -31.32 -22.17 17.08
C ASN A 688 -32.30 -21.22 17.76
N VAL A 689 -33.24 -20.66 16.99
CA VAL A 689 -34.30 -19.85 17.57
C VAL A 689 -35.28 -20.83 18.22
N THR A 690 -35.36 -20.81 19.55
CA THR A 690 -36.47 -21.48 20.25
C THR A 690 -37.72 -20.63 19.94
N PRO A 691 -38.78 -21.22 19.35
CA PRO A 691 -39.94 -20.49 18.86
C PRO A 691 -40.65 -19.65 19.93
#